data_AF-A0A2S0L2G1-F1
#
_entry.id   AF-A0A2S0L2G1-F1
#
_cell.length_a   1.000
_cell.length_b   1.000
_cell.length_c   1.000
_cell.angle_alpha   90.00
_cell.angle_beta   90.00
_cell.angle_gamma   90.00
#
_symmetry.space_group_name_H-M   'P 1'
#
loop_
_entity.id
_entity.type
_entity.pdbx_description
1 polymer ?
#
loop_
_entity_poly.entity_id
_entity_poly.type
_entity_poly.pdbx_seq_one_letter_code
_entity_poly.pdbx_strand_id
1 'polypeptide(L)'
;MKAKRLSKKLHALIVVAAMIVAQLAAVLPTSAASNVLPVAQYVTQVGSSTGGAGGNSSTYNGTVKLKIPMSKVLEPNETEMANAAANGLYPHGREGKNRIAYIEYNVTFPEDVNLGNISVANSVSYINSNRIVKTVNGRTVNFKMYLNDVNWQGIYNAYLADKANPNAHTVDISIPYSVTANDKASAARMEGERIVGKGDFSFYPSGFLALIGSGLETYNTDVASVGFTSNLTQYFPQDLTTTGDLEGDILVGNETEHSAVYEAQKDDTIDFTGNLNVKPIKDELTRLENQFNGAVAAGINVENIDTTFNASIELPSGMKFKDANPTVQLLGANGKFEITNSSLNGNKVDVTIKLKNSNNIRTYNELKSAVSAVDDNLKVVVKGAQFTSAATADTNYTVIGKVSGSFKAKATNTVSNKVINFNYAWNGKQSAAGSDATNPSDLSRISFTLKYKQAPTVVTDVRDLEGDILIGNETEHNQVYVTGRNDTHEVTGLLRVKPVKDQMTQIENHYSNPIANQISLDGVDTTFTASLELPNEMTFGSGTPSATLEGGNNVFKITDVTRTGNKVVVTIKLVKTYTNYEDLARDIRSVSDDLKVKVGGVKFTNAAFVNTNYTMKGEVGGVFKAKATHIPSGKVVNFNLKWNGKQTADGADAIAPTDLSKITFTLKYAPETTPVTPVKPNKPAKLSKVVKTGDTSDVLLYMLIMGGAVAGVAGAAGLKRREER
;
A
#
# COMPACT_ATOMS: atom_id res chain seq x y z
N MET A 1 36.76 -0.12 -37.81
CA MET A 1 36.54 1.08 -36.98
C MET A 1 35.26 0.88 -36.17
N LYS A 2 35.36 0.28 -34.98
CA LYS A 2 34.29 0.17 -33.98
C LYS A 2 34.92 -0.37 -32.69
N ALA A 3 35.20 0.52 -31.74
CA ALA A 3 35.58 0.16 -30.38
C ALA A 3 35.01 1.23 -29.44
N LYS A 4 33.98 0.87 -28.67
CA LYS A 4 33.63 1.61 -27.46
C LYS A 4 32.96 0.69 -26.44
N ARG A 5 33.51 0.78 -25.23
CA ARG A 5 32.91 0.56 -23.91
C ARG A 5 32.65 -0.88 -23.47
N LEU A 6 33.57 -1.37 -22.64
CA LEU A 6 33.26 -1.93 -21.33
C LEU A 6 34.40 -1.54 -20.38
N SER A 7 34.20 -0.47 -19.60
CA SER A 7 35.11 -0.03 -18.56
C SER A 7 34.41 -0.06 -17.21
N LYS A 8 35.16 -0.44 -16.19
CA LYS A 8 34.91 -0.20 -14.75
C LYS A 8 33.91 -1.14 -14.06
N LYS A 9 34.27 -2.40 -13.88
CA LYS A 9 33.91 -3.22 -12.69
C LYS A 9 34.92 -4.35 -12.50
N LEU A 10 36.18 -4.03 -12.17
CA LEU A 10 37.15 -5.02 -11.67
C LEU A 10 38.35 -4.34 -11.00
N HIS A 11 38.16 -3.68 -9.86
CA HIS A 11 39.27 -3.18 -9.03
C HIS A 11 38.85 -3.20 -7.56
N ALA A 12 38.64 -4.40 -6.99
CA ALA A 12 38.46 -4.57 -5.55
C ALA A 12 38.57 -6.05 -5.14
N LEU A 13 39.66 -6.76 -5.49
CA LEU A 13 40.10 -7.97 -4.75
C LEU A 13 41.47 -8.51 -5.24
N ILE A 14 42.51 -7.68 -5.36
CA ILE A 14 43.88 -8.18 -5.59
C ILE A 14 44.87 -7.32 -4.78
N VAL A 15 44.96 -7.53 -3.46
CA VAL A 15 46.13 -7.09 -2.65
C VAL A 15 46.49 -8.07 -1.51
N VAL A 16 45.73 -9.12 -1.22
CA VAL A 16 46.10 -10.05 -0.10
C VAL A 16 47.18 -11.09 -0.49
N ALA A 17 47.70 -11.08 -1.73
CA ALA A 17 48.73 -12.03 -2.18
C ALA A 17 50.03 -11.35 -2.66
N ALA A 18 50.43 -10.24 -2.03
CA ALA A 18 51.76 -9.63 -2.22
C ALA A 18 52.48 -9.31 -0.90
N MET A 19 52.12 -10.00 0.21
CA MET A 19 52.91 -10.04 1.44
C MET A 19 53.85 -11.25 1.46
N ILE A 20 54.59 -11.45 0.36
CA ILE A 20 55.79 -12.29 0.33
C ILE A 20 56.89 -11.45 -0.29
N VAL A 21 57.33 -10.41 0.42
CA VAL A 21 58.64 -9.81 0.19
C VAL A 21 59.26 -9.58 1.56
N ALA A 22 60.39 -10.26 1.79
CA ALA A 22 61.25 -10.20 2.96
C ALA A 22 60.83 -10.97 4.23
N GLN A 23 60.20 -12.14 4.11
CA GLN A 23 60.65 -13.27 4.95
C GLN A 23 61.77 -14.01 4.22
N LEU A 24 62.90 -13.33 4.02
CA LEU A 24 64.17 -14.03 4.07
C LEU A 24 64.42 -14.24 5.56
N ALA A 25 63.77 -15.26 6.12
CA ALA A 25 64.44 -16.07 7.11
C ALA A 25 65.69 -16.59 6.38
N ALA A 26 66.80 -15.88 6.54
CA ALA A 26 68.08 -16.53 6.40
C ALA A 26 67.97 -17.75 7.31
N VAL A 27 67.94 -18.94 6.72
CA VAL A 27 68.12 -20.18 7.44
C VAL A 27 69.50 -20.07 8.05
N LEU A 28 69.56 -19.53 9.27
CA LEU A 28 70.73 -19.62 10.11
C LEU A 28 70.90 -21.12 10.38
N PRO A 29 72.06 -21.71 10.10
CA PRO A 29 72.33 -23.06 10.58
C PRO A 29 72.10 -23.05 12.10
N THR A 30 71.22 -23.94 12.55
CA THR A 30 70.98 -24.21 13.96
C THR A 30 72.26 -24.74 14.58
N SER A 31 73.06 -23.85 15.13
CA SER A 31 74.14 -24.16 16.05
C SER A 31 74.26 -23.03 17.07
N ALA A 32 73.98 -23.39 18.33
CA ALA A 32 74.16 -22.62 19.56
C ALA A 32 73.26 -21.38 19.75
N ALA A 33 72.27 -21.50 20.63
CA ALA A 33 71.40 -20.42 21.11
C ALA A 33 72.12 -19.41 22.05
N SER A 34 73.43 -19.19 21.91
CA SER A 34 74.26 -18.50 22.92
C SER A 34 74.96 -17.21 22.47
N ASN A 35 74.78 -16.75 21.21
CA ASN A 35 75.58 -15.64 20.65
C ASN A 35 74.74 -14.42 20.15
N VAL A 36 73.48 -14.28 20.58
CA VAL A 36 72.58 -13.19 20.13
C VAL A 36 72.49 -12.08 21.16
N LEU A 37 72.67 -10.83 20.74
CA LEU A 37 72.63 -9.65 21.61
C LEU A 37 71.19 -9.12 21.76
N PRO A 38 70.61 -9.03 22.97
CA PRO A 38 69.18 -8.76 23.18
C PRO A 38 68.85 -7.25 23.16
N VAL A 39 68.83 -6.63 21.97
CA VAL A 39 68.56 -5.20 21.79
C VAL A 39 67.07 -4.91 21.57
N ALA A 40 66.32 -5.81 20.95
CA ALA A 40 64.96 -5.59 20.46
C ALA A 40 63.99 -5.11 21.53
N GLN A 41 64.12 -5.64 22.76
CA GLN A 41 63.29 -5.25 23.91
C GLN A 41 63.44 -3.78 24.34
N TYR A 42 64.52 -3.13 23.93
CA TYR A 42 64.82 -1.73 24.26
C TYR A 42 64.39 -0.75 23.16
N VAL A 43 63.80 -1.26 22.08
CA VAL A 43 63.31 -0.45 20.95
C VAL A 43 61.82 -0.26 21.06
N THR A 44 61.39 1.00 21.05
CA THR A 44 59.99 1.38 21.09
C THR A 44 59.68 2.39 20.00
N GLN A 45 58.40 2.48 19.64
CA GLN A 45 57.90 3.47 18.70
C GLN A 45 56.69 4.15 19.31
N VAL A 46 56.68 5.48 19.27
CA VAL A 46 55.57 6.32 19.72
C VAL A 46 55.29 7.39 18.67
N GLY A 47 54.03 7.80 18.54
CA GLY A 47 53.66 8.80 17.54
C GLY A 47 52.18 9.09 17.52
N SER A 48 51.80 10.01 16.64
CA SER A 48 50.41 10.37 16.39
C SER A 48 50.19 10.68 14.92
N SER A 49 48.97 10.45 14.46
CA SER A 49 48.54 10.75 13.11
C SER A 49 47.72 12.04 13.06
N THR A 50 47.73 12.69 11.90
CA THR A 50 46.96 13.90 11.61
C THR A 50 46.37 13.80 10.20
N GLY A 51 45.18 14.32 9.99
CA GLY A 51 44.53 14.35 8.68
C GLY A 51 44.84 15.63 7.92
N GLY A 52 45.08 15.51 6.61
CA GLY A 52 45.13 16.64 5.70
C GLY A 52 43.74 17.22 5.43
N ALA A 53 43.70 18.45 4.90
CA ALA A 53 42.45 19.12 4.56
C ALA A 53 41.59 18.26 3.59
N GLY A 54 40.32 18.08 3.94
CA GLY A 54 39.33 17.36 3.12
C GLY A 54 39.44 15.83 3.13
N GLY A 55 40.29 15.24 3.99
CA GLY A 55 40.43 13.79 4.13
C GLY A 55 41.16 13.09 2.98
N ASN A 56 41.92 13.84 2.18
CA ASN A 56 42.63 13.30 1.02
C ASN A 56 44.05 12.81 1.34
N SER A 57 44.55 13.08 2.53
CA SER A 57 45.84 12.60 3.00
C SER A 57 45.87 12.47 4.51
N SER A 58 46.83 11.71 5.02
CA SER A 58 47.13 11.68 6.45
C SER A 58 48.63 11.53 6.68
N THR A 59 49.12 12.18 7.74
CA THR A 59 50.54 12.22 8.09
C THR A 59 50.72 11.60 9.46
N TYR A 60 51.66 10.66 9.56
CA TYR A 60 52.13 10.11 10.81
C TYR A 60 53.38 10.86 11.27
N ASN A 61 53.41 11.32 12.51
CA ASN A 61 54.59 11.88 13.16
C ASN A 61 54.99 10.94 14.30
N GLY A 62 56.10 10.22 14.10
CA GLY A 62 56.57 9.19 15.02
C GLY A 62 58.00 9.44 15.48
N THR A 63 58.38 8.71 16.53
CA THR A 63 59.74 8.66 17.03
C THR A 63 60.07 7.22 17.40
N VAL A 64 61.13 6.67 16.80
CA VAL A 64 61.76 5.44 17.29
C VAL A 64 62.67 5.81 18.45
N LYS A 65 62.49 5.16 19.59
CA LYS A 65 63.31 5.38 20.79
C LYS A 65 64.00 4.08 21.16
N LEU A 66 65.31 4.18 21.37
CA LEU A 66 66.13 3.10 21.90
C LEU A 66 66.73 3.60 23.21
N LYS A 67 66.63 2.79 24.26
CA LYS A 67 67.24 3.05 25.56
C LYS A 67 68.02 1.82 25.98
N ILE A 68 69.27 1.74 25.52
CA ILE A 68 70.00 0.47 25.45
C ILE A 68 70.99 0.36 26.63
N PRO A 69 70.70 -0.45 27.67
CA PRO A 69 71.68 -0.77 28.71
C PRO A 69 72.74 -1.71 28.14
N MET A 70 73.87 -1.15 27.71
CA MET A 70 74.81 -1.89 26.87
C MET A 70 75.47 -3.06 27.61
N SER A 71 75.57 -3.00 28.94
CA SER A 71 76.09 -4.11 29.76
C SER A 71 75.13 -5.31 29.78
N LYS A 72 73.83 -5.10 29.62
CA LYS A 72 72.85 -6.19 29.42
C LYS A 72 72.89 -6.77 28.02
N VAL A 73 73.17 -5.93 27.03
CA VAL A 73 73.28 -6.37 25.63
C VAL A 73 74.52 -7.23 25.41
N LEU A 74 75.64 -6.92 26.08
CA LEU A 74 76.90 -7.65 25.95
C LEU A 74 77.08 -8.80 26.96
N GLU A 75 76.09 -9.08 27.82
CA GLU A 75 76.12 -10.19 28.78
C GLU A 75 76.44 -11.55 28.12
N PRO A 76 75.93 -11.89 26.92
CA PRO A 76 76.33 -13.10 26.20
C PRO A 76 77.81 -13.19 25.80
N ASN A 77 78.53 -12.05 25.77
CA ASN A 77 79.95 -11.95 25.40
C ASN A 77 80.90 -11.81 26.59
N GLU A 78 80.38 -11.86 27.81
CA GLU A 78 81.16 -11.53 28.99
C GLU A 78 82.36 -12.45 29.19
N THR A 79 82.18 -13.74 28.90
CA THR A 79 83.24 -14.75 29.05
C THR A 79 84.38 -14.47 28.07
N GLU A 80 84.07 -14.13 26.83
CA GLU A 80 85.07 -13.80 25.80
C GLU A 80 85.78 -12.48 26.12
N MET A 81 85.06 -11.46 26.58
CA MET A 81 85.66 -10.20 27.03
C MET A 81 86.61 -10.43 28.22
N ALA A 82 86.21 -11.25 29.20
CA ALA A 82 87.04 -11.60 30.35
C ALA A 82 88.30 -12.37 29.94
N ASN A 83 88.17 -13.35 29.06
CA ASN A 83 89.30 -14.12 28.53
C ASN A 83 90.27 -13.23 27.74
N ALA A 84 89.75 -12.33 26.90
CA ALA A 84 90.58 -11.42 26.13
C ALA A 84 91.30 -10.40 27.03
N ALA A 85 90.64 -9.94 28.10
CA ALA A 85 91.24 -9.09 29.14
C ALA A 85 92.39 -9.78 29.86
N ALA A 86 92.18 -11.03 30.32
CA ALA A 86 93.19 -11.83 31.03
C ALA A 86 94.46 -12.08 30.17
N ASN A 87 94.30 -12.15 28.84
CA ASN A 87 95.40 -12.32 27.89
C ASN A 87 96.01 -11.00 27.39
N GLY A 88 95.58 -9.84 27.91
CA GLY A 88 96.12 -8.52 27.53
C GLY A 88 95.86 -8.12 26.08
N LEU A 89 94.84 -8.69 25.44
CA LEU A 89 94.55 -8.50 24.02
C LEU A 89 93.92 -7.13 23.73
N TYR A 90 93.98 -6.68 22.47
CA TYR A 90 93.35 -5.43 22.00
C TYR A 90 92.07 -5.72 21.18
N PRO A 91 90.98 -4.93 21.32
CA PRO A 91 89.74 -5.12 20.56
C PRO A 91 89.89 -4.65 19.11
N HIS A 92 90.53 -5.46 18.26
CA HIS A 92 90.70 -5.13 16.85
C HIS A 92 89.34 -5.21 16.13
N GLY A 93 88.71 -4.09 15.82
CA GLY A 93 87.46 -4.04 15.08
C GLY A 93 87.58 -4.55 13.65
N ARG A 94 86.43 -4.71 12.98
CA ARG A 94 86.35 -5.08 11.55
C ARG A 94 87.08 -4.13 10.58
N GLU A 95 87.50 -2.95 11.05
CA GLU A 95 88.33 -2.00 10.30
C GLU A 95 89.83 -2.36 10.27
N GLY A 96 90.23 -3.44 10.97
CA GLY A 96 91.55 -4.03 10.87
C GLY A 96 92.43 -3.84 12.11
N LYS A 97 93.71 -4.20 11.98
CA LYS A 97 94.68 -4.18 13.07
C LYS A 97 94.79 -2.79 13.72
N ASN A 98 94.84 -2.76 15.04
CA ASN A 98 94.89 -1.55 15.89
C ASN A 98 93.78 -0.51 15.61
N ARG A 99 92.65 -0.93 15.05
CA ARG A 99 91.43 -0.11 14.99
C ARG A 99 90.47 -0.63 16.04
N ILE A 100 90.01 0.23 16.94
CA ILE A 100 89.12 -0.19 18.03
C ILE A 100 87.78 -0.73 17.51
N ALA A 101 87.27 -1.80 18.12
CA ALA A 101 85.97 -2.37 17.80
C ALA A 101 84.81 -1.40 18.09
N TYR A 102 83.70 -1.61 17.40
CA TYR A 102 82.47 -0.85 17.55
C TYR A 102 81.25 -1.75 17.41
N ILE A 103 80.15 -1.30 17.99
CA ILE A 103 78.83 -1.91 17.81
C ILE A 103 78.14 -1.17 16.66
N GLU A 104 77.64 -1.92 15.68
CA GLU A 104 76.89 -1.38 14.55
C GLU A 104 75.41 -1.67 14.74
N TYR A 105 74.54 -0.68 14.60
CA TYR A 105 73.09 -0.86 14.68
C TYR A 105 72.37 -0.08 13.58
N ASN A 106 71.48 -0.74 12.88
CA ASN A 106 70.72 -0.22 11.75
C ASN A 106 69.25 -0.16 12.10
N VAL A 107 68.62 0.99 11.90
CA VAL A 107 67.16 1.17 11.95
C VAL A 107 66.67 1.43 10.54
N THR A 108 65.93 0.47 9.97
CA THR A 108 65.41 0.53 8.60
C THR A 108 63.91 0.78 8.60
N PHE A 109 63.50 1.86 7.92
CA PHE A 109 62.11 2.19 7.67
C PHE A 109 61.59 1.45 6.43
N PRO A 110 60.30 1.04 6.42
CA PRO A 110 59.72 0.34 5.27
C PRO A 110 59.51 1.25 4.07
N GLU A 111 59.25 2.54 4.30
CA GLU A 111 59.02 3.58 3.29
C GLU A 111 60.05 4.71 3.41
N ASP A 112 60.08 5.58 2.40
CA ASP A 112 60.86 6.82 2.47
C ASP A 112 60.19 7.79 3.44
N VAL A 113 60.95 8.24 4.45
CA VAL A 113 60.45 9.07 5.55
C VAL A 113 61.21 10.39 5.65
N ASN A 114 60.54 11.42 6.15
CA ASN A 114 61.18 12.67 6.53
C ASN A 114 61.75 12.51 7.94
N LEU A 115 63.07 12.33 8.05
CA LEU A 115 63.75 12.23 9.34
C LEU A 115 63.87 13.61 9.99
N GLY A 116 63.52 13.68 11.28
CA GLY A 116 63.77 14.86 12.12
C GLY A 116 65.20 14.87 12.69
N ASN A 117 65.42 15.70 13.70
CA ASN A 117 66.71 15.76 14.37
C ASN A 117 66.94 14.50 15.22
N ILE A 118 67.87 13.64 14.76
CA ILE A 118 68.22 12.41 15.47
C ILE A 118 69.20 12.73 16.57
N SER A 119 68.86 12.39 17.81
CA SER A 119 69.70 12.59 18.99
C SER A 119 70.28 11.28 19.50
N VAL A 120 71.52 11.33 19.97
CA VAL A 120 72.18 10.24 20.67
C VAL A 120 72.76 10.78 21.98
N ALA A 121 72.45 10.13 23.09
CA ALA A 121 73.07 10.38 24.38
C ALA A 121 73.75 9.10 24.88
N ASN A 122 74.97 9.24 25.38
CA ASN A 122 75.75 8.11 25.88
C ASN A 122 76.12 8.34 27.34
N SER A 123 75.83 7.35 28.17
CA SER A 123 76.26 7.26 29.58
C SER A 123 77.04 5.98 29.87
N VAL A 124 77.32 5.17 28.84
CA VAL A 124 78.12 3.94 28.93
C VAL A 124 79.60 4.32 28.99
N SER A 125 80.27 3.88 30.04
CA SER A 125 81.64 4.27 30.39
C SER A 125 82.68 3.71 29.42
N TYR A 126 82.38 2.61 28.73
CA TYR A 126 83.28 1.96 27.76
C TYR A 126 82.99 2.32 26.29
N ILE A 127 82.00 3.17 26.02
CA ILE A 127 81.72 3.72 24.68
C ILE A 127 82.28 5.13 24.60
N ASN A 128 82.98 5.41 23.50
CA ASN A 128 83.52 6.74 23.27
C ASN A 128 82.42 7.68 22.75
N SER A 129 81.95 8.59 23.60
CA SER A 129 80.88 9.55 23.26
C SER A 129 81.20 10.43 22.04
N ASN A 130 82.49 10.71 21.76
CA ASN A 130 82.91 11.50 20.60
C ASN A 130 82.97 10.68 19.32
N ARG A 131 82.78 9.35 19.40
CA ARG A 131 82.83 8.41 18.29
C ARG A 131 81.57 7.57 18.23
N ILE A 132 80.41 8.18 18.40
CA ILE A 132 79.14 7.59 17.96
C ILE A 132 78.77 8.22 16.63
N VAL A 133 79.04 7.49 15.54
CA VAL A 133 78.84 7.98 14.18
C VAL A 133 77.45 7.58 13.71
N LYS A 134 76.67 8.56 13.28
CA LYS A 134 75.36 8.36 12.65
C LYS A 134 75.47 8.61 11.15
N THR A 135 75.00 7.69 10.33
CA THR A 135 74.83 7.90 8.89
C THR A 135 73.41 7.55 8.44
N VAL A 136 72.91 8.25 7.43
CA VAL A 136 71.61 7.96 6.81
C VAL A 136 71.89 7.48 5.39
N ASN A 137 71.46 6.26 5.08
CA ASN A 137 71.61 5.66 3.76
C ASN A 137 70.24 5.16 3.28
N GLY A 138 69.61 5.95 2.40
CA GLY A 138 68.23 5.74 1.98
C GLY A 138 67.30 5.62 3.19
N ARG A 139 66.63 4.48 3.32
CA ARG A 139 65.66 4.18 4.39
C ARG A 139 66.29 3.72 5.70
N THR A 140 67.62 3.65 5.79
CA THR A 140 68.31 3.11 6.96
C THR A 140 69.12 4.18 7.67
N VAL A 141 68.92 4.30 8.98
CA VAL A 141 69.79 5.06 9.88
C VAL A 141 70.75 4.08 10.53
N ASN A 142 72.04 4.23 10.24
CA ASN A 142 73.13 3.42 10.76
C ASN A 142 73.84 4.16 11.90
N PHE A 143 74.12 3.44 12.97
CA PHE A 143 74.87 3.90 14.14
C PHE A 143 76.10 3.02 14.31
N LYS A 144 77.27 3.63 14.40
CA LYS A 144 78.52 2.98 14.81
C LYS A 144 78.97 3.55 16.16
N MET A 145 78.92 2.72 17.18
CA MET A 145 79.26 3.08 18.57
C MET A 145 80.63 2.49 18.90
N TYR A 146 81.69 3.28 18.75
CA TYR A 146 83.05 2.80 19.00
C TYR A 146 83.32 2.66 20.50
N LEU A 147 84.02 1.59 20.87
CA LEU A 147 84.55 1.44 22.22
C LEU A 147 85.64 2.49 22.49
N ASN A 148 85.97 2.70 23.76
CA ASN A 148 87.14 3.47 24.13
C ASN A 148 88.42 2.82 23.59
N ASP A 149 89.38 3.62 23.15
CA ASP A 149 90.60 3.13 22.51
C ASP A 149 91.62 2.62 23.54
N VAL A 150 91.30 1.48 24.16
CA VAL A 150 92.08 0.80 25.20
C VAL A 150 92.07 -0.72 24.95
N ASN A 151 92.92 -1.47 25.64
CA ASN A 151 92.91 -2.93 25.57
C ASN A 151 91.64 -3.54 26.20
N TRP A 152 91.42 -4.84 26.02
CA TRP A 152 90.26 -5.53 26.57
C TRP A 152 90.14 -5.43 28.09
N GLN A 153 91.26 -5.33 28.83
CA GLN A 153 91.22 -5.13 30.28
C GLN A 153 90.55 -3.79 30.64
N GLY A 154 90.86 -2.71 29.92
CA GLY A 154 90.23 -1.40 30.12
C GLY A 154 88.73 -1.43 29.81
N ILE A 155 88.34 -2.04 28.69
CA ILE A 155 86.93 -2.21 28.30
C ILE A 155 86.18 -3.06 29.33
N TYR A 156 86.74 -4.20 29.72
CA TYR A 156 86.11 -5.15 30.64
C TYR A 156 85.93 -4.56 32.05
N ASN A 157 86.90 -3.81 32.56
CA ASN A 157 86.77 -3.11 33.84
C ASN A 157 85.63 -2.07 33.82
N ALA A 158 85.52 -1.29 32.74
CA ALA A 158 84.44 -0.33 32.58
C ALA A 158 83.08 -1.00 32.36
N TYR A 159 83.03 -2.13 31.65
CA TYR A 159 81.84 -2.97 31.53
C TYR A 159 81.35 -3.48 32.89
N LEU A 160 82.24 -4.01 33.73
CA LEU A 160 81.90 -4.48 35.07
C LEU A 160 81.38 -3.35 35.97
N ALA A 161 81.95 -2.14 35.85
CA ALA A 161 81.47 -0.96 36.57
C ALA A 161 80.04 -0.59 36.16
N ASP A 162 79.78 -0.51 34.85
CA ASP A 162 78.44 -0.20 34.32
C ASP A 162 77.42 -1.32 34.60
N LYS A 163 77.88 -2.59 34.66
CA LYS A 163 77.06 -3.77 34.98
C LYS A 163 76.47 -3.71 36.40
N ALA A 164 77.06 -2.96 37.33
CA ALA A 164 76.52 -2.77 38.67
C ALA A 164 75.19 -1.99 38.66
N ASN A 165 74.99 -1.09 37.70
CA ASN A 165 73.74 -0.37 37.51
C ASN A 165 73.42 -0.16 36.01
N PRO A 166 73.02 -1.23 35.29
CA PRO A 166 72.89 -1.19 33.83
C PRO A 166 71.92 -0.13 33.32
N ASN A 167 70.85 0.15 34.07
CA ASN A 167 69.82 1.11 33.66
C ASN A 167 70.28 2.57 33.78
N ALA A 168 71.35 2.86 34.55
CA ALA A 168 71.97 4.17 34.61
C ALA A 168 72.99 4.42 33.49
N HIS A 169 73.44 3.35 32.81
CA HIS A 169 74.48 3.38 31.78
C HIS A 169 73.93 2.87 30.45
N THR A 170 73.34 3.80 29.70
CA THR A 170 72.60 3.53 28.47
C THR A 170 73.12 4.35 27.29
N VAL A 171 72.93 3.79 26.09
CA VAL A 171 72.91 4.57 24.85
C VAL A 171 71.45 4.85 24.50
N ASP A 172 71.08 6.12 24.60
CA ASP A 172 69.73 6.60 24.31
C ASP A 172 69.72 7.21 22.90
N ILE A 173 68.98 6.59 21.99
CA ILE A 173 68.82 7.04 20.59
C ILE A 173 67.37 7.46 20.37
N SER A 174 67.17 8.62 19.76
CA SER A 174 65.84 9.07 19.32
C SER A 174 65.87 9.45 17.85
N ILE A 175 65.00 8.80 17.06
CA ILE A 175 64.85 9.03 15.62
C ILE A 175 63.42 9.52 15.35
N PRO A 176 63.18 10.84 15.39
CA PRO A 176 61.93 11.40 14.93
C PRO A 176 61.79 11.20 13.41
N TYR A 177 60.59 10.86 12.94
CA TYR A 177 60.28 10.70 11.52
C TYR A 177 58.84 11.11 11.23
N SER A 178 58.56 11.46 9.98
CA SER A 178 57.20 11.59 9.48
C SER A 178 57.03 10.96 8.10
N VAL A 179 55.82 10.48 7.83
CA VAL A 179 55.41 9.90 6.55
C VAL A 179 53.98 10.32 6.23
N THR A 180 53.68 10.52 4.95
CA THR A 180 52.34 10.92 4.49
C THR A 180 51.76 9.89 3.53
N ALA A 181 50.54 9.44 3.81
CA ALA A 181 49.72 8.67 2.89
C ALA A 181 48.82 9.62 2.10
N ASN A 182 48.78 9.48 0.78
CA ASN A 182 47.95 10.31 -0.12
C ASN A 182 46.65 9.61 -0.55
N ASP A 183 46.44 8.39 -0.10
CA ASP A 183 45.25 7.60 -0.38
C ASP A 183 45.05 6.53 0.71
N LYS A 184 43.81 6.03 0.80
CA LYS A 184 43.39 5.08 1.83
C LYS A 184 44.12 3.73 1.74
N ALA A 185 44.47 3.28 0.53
CA ALA A 185 45.16 2.00 0.35
C ALA A 185 46.61 2.11 0.81
N SER A 186 47.29 3.21 0.52
CA SER A 186 48.62 3.51 1.04
C SER A 186 48.62 3.65 2.56
N ALA A 187 47.62 4.32 3.14
CA ALA A 187 47.47 4.41 4.59
C ALA A 187 47.30 3.04 5.27
N ALA A 188 46.41 2.19 4.72
CA ALA A 188 46.20 0.84 5.24
C ALA A 188 47.45 -0.03 5.12
N ARG A 189 48.22 0.12 4.03
CA ARG A 189 49.52 -0.54 3.85
C ARG A 189 50.50 -0.11 4.95
N MET A 190 50.71 1.20 5.11
CA MET A 190 51.66 1.76 6.08
C MET A 190 51.32 1.40 7.55
N GLU A 191 50.04 1.23 7.89
CA GLU A 191 49.61 0.77 9.22
C GLU A 191 49.98 -0.70 9.49
N GLY A 192 50.10 -1.52 8.44
CA GLY A 192 50.51 -2.92 8.53
C GLY A 192 52.04 -3.14 8.50
N GLU A 193 52.80 -2.12 8.12
CA GLU A 193 54.25 -2.20 7.99
C GLU A 193 55.00 -2.00 9.32
N ARG A 194 56.27 -2.41 9.36
CA ARG A 194 57.10 -2.40 10.58
C ARG A 194 58.46 -1.78 10.32
N ILE A 195 58.96 -1.07 11.32
CA ILE A 195 60.34 -0.58 11.36
C ILE A 195 61.22 -1.70 11.93
N VAL A 196 62.31 -2.00 11.25
CA VAL A 196 63.22 -3.09 11.61
C VAL A 196 64.52 -2.54 12.16
N GLY A 197 64.89 -2.97 13.37
CA GLY A 197 66.18 -2.67 13.99
C GLY A 197 67.05 -3.93 14.04
N LYS A 198 68.28 -3.87 13.54
CA LYS A 198 69.24 -4.97 13.63
C LYS A 198 70.67 -4.47 13.61
N GLY A 199 71.56 -5.18 14.24
CA GLY A 199 72.96 -4.81 14.33
C GLY A 199 73.87 -5.99 14.58
N ASP A 200 75.12 -5.66 14.81
CA ASP A 200 76.13 -6.64 15.17
C ASP A 200 77.28 -5.98 15.97
N PHE A 201 78.03 -6.82 16.67
CA PHE A 201 79.30 -6.48 17.28
C PHE A 201 80.36 -7.42 16.74
N SER A 202 81.40 -6.88 16.10
CA SER A 202 82.48 -7.69 15.52
C SER A 202 83.86 -7.20 15.86
N PHE A 203 84.74 -8.16 16.14
CA PHE A 203 86.15 -7.93 16.38
C PHE A 203 86.98 -9.16 16.00
N TYR A 204 88.27 -8.95 15.74
CA TYR A 204 89.25 -10.01 15.55
C TYR A 204 89.87 -10.37 16.90
N PRO A 205 89.99 -11.66 17.25
CA PRO A 205 90.53 -12.09 18.53
C PRO A 205 92.07 -11.91 18.62
N SER A 206 92.76 -11.65 17.51
CA SER A 206 94.19 -11.30 17.52
C SER A 206 94.58 -10.28 16.45
N GLY A 207 95.65 -9.52 16.71
CA GLY A 207 96.16 -8.53 15.76
C GLY A 207 96.77 -9.12 14.49
N PHE A 208 97.22 -10.38 14.52
CA PHE A 208 97.67 -11.10 13.32
C PHE A 208 96.48 -11.45 12.41
N LEU A 209 95.40 -11.99 12.99
CA LEU A 209 94.15 -12.28 12.28
C LEU A 209 93.50 -11.02 11.70
N ALA A 210 93.54 -9.91 12.44
CA ALA A 210 93.10 -8.60 11.97
C ALA A 210 93.93 -8.05 10.81
N LEU A 211 95.22 -8.40 10.71
CA LEU A 211 96.10 -7.95 9.63
C LEU A 211 95.80 -8.68 8.31
N ILE A 212 95.49 -9.97 8.38
CA ILE A 212 95.19 -10.81 7.21
C ILE A 212 93.69 -10.87 6.89
N GLY A 213 92.84 -10.18 7.67
CA GLY A 213 91.39 -10.12 7.47
C GLY A 213 90.65 -11.44 7.71
N SER A 214 91.24 -12.38 8.47
CA SER A 214 90.68 -13.72 8.70
C SER A 214 90.24 -13.90 10.16
N GLY A 215 89.20 -14.69 10.42
CA GLY A 215 88.75 -15.02 11.79
C GLY A 215 88.03 -13.87 12.52
N LEU A 216 87.22 -13.07 11.82
CA LEU A 216 86.36 -12.06 12.44
C LEU A 216 85.24 -12.73 13.24
N GLU A 217 85.18 -12.48 14.55
CA GLU A 217 84.06 -12.90 15.38
C GLU A 217 82.93 -11.88 15.25
N THR A 218 81.69 -12.37 15.13
CA THR A 218 80.51 -11.53 14.92
C THR A 218 79.36 -12.02 15.77
N TYR A 219 78.84 -11.12 16.60
CA TYR A 219 77.69 -11.33 17.45
C TYR A 219 76.55 -10.46 16.92
N ASN A 220 75.52 -11.10 16.38
CA ASN A 220 74.37 -10.39 15.82
C ASN A 220 73.41 -10.00 16.95
N THR A 221 72.75 -8.86 16.82
CA THR A 221 71.61 -8.56 17.67
C THR A 221 70.41 -9.42 17.28
N ASP A 222 69.46 -9.54 18.19
CA ASP A 222 68.08 -9.86 17.81
C ASP A 222 67.49 -8.77 16.91
N VAL A 223 66.32 -9.04 16.34
CA VAL A 223 65.65 -8.13 15.40
C VAL A 223 64.52 -7.39 16.11
N ALA A 224 64.66 -6.08 16.26
CA ALA A 224 63.58 -5.21 16.70
C ALA A 224 62.53 -5.07 15.59
N SER A 225 61.24 -5.13 15.95
CA SER A 225 60.13 -5.02 14.99
C SER A 225 58.98 -4.21 15.59
N VAL A 226 59.06 -2.89 15.47
CA VAL A 226 58.07 -1.94 16.02
C VAL A 226 57.14 -1.44 14.92
N GLY A 227 55.94 -0.98 15.29
CA GLY A 227 54.97 -0.47 14.32
C GLY A 227 55.53 0.71 13.52
N PHE A 228 55.19 0.80 12.23
CA PHE A 228 55.61 1.93 11.40
C PHE A 228 54.67 3.14 11.51
N THR A 229 53.37 2.92 11.50
CA THR A 229 52.38 3.99 11.66
C THR A 229 51.15 3.46 12.41
N SER A 230 50.26 4.36 12.82
CA SER A 230 48.96 3.99 13.36
C SER A 230 47.91 5.06 13.05
N ASN A 231 46.66 4.63 12.93
CA ASN A 231 45.48 5.51 12.80
C ASN A 231 45.58 6.54 11.65
N LEU A 232 46.18 6.19 10.52
CA LEU A 232 46.16 6.95 9.28
C LEU A 232 44.86 6.77 8.49
N THR A 233 44.28 5.57 8.49
CA THR A 233 43.09 5.25 7.69
C THR A 233 41.84 5.99 8.15
N GLN A 234 41.77 6.36 9.43
CA GLN A 234 40.63 7.09 10.03
C GLN A 234 40.37 8.47 9.44
N TYR A 235 41.37 9.07 8.78
CA TYR A 235 41.26 10.41 8.20
C TYR A 235 40.77 10.41 6.74
N PHE A 236 40.64 9.23 6.13
CA PHE A 236 40.08 9.12 4.78
C PHE A 236 38.56 8.96 4.84
N PRO A 237 37.83 9.36 3.77
CA PRO A 237 36.39 9.18 3.70
C PRO A 237 35.94 7.75 4.01
N GLN A 238 34.92 7.68 4.86
CA GLN A 238 34.15 6.46 5.12
C GLN A 238 32.88 6.49 4.29
N ASP A 239 32.60 5.41 3.55
CA ASP A 239 31.35 5.27 2.84
C ASP A 239 30.35 4.51 3.72
N LEU A 240 29.18 5.09 3.93
CA LEU A 240 28.07 4.50 4.67
C LEU A 240 26.88 4.29 3.73
N THR A 241 26.67 3.05 3.30
CA THR A 241 25.52 2.69 2.47
C THR A 241 24.53 1.86 3.26
N THR A 242 23.25 2.18 3.16
CA THR A 242 22.19 1.43 3.84
C THR A 242 20.95 1.38 2.96
N THR A 243 20.34 0.20 2.88
CA THR A 243 19.07 -0.01 2.18
C THR A 243 18.06 -0.49 3.21
N GLY A 244 16.90 0.16 3.28
CA GLY A 244 15.81 -0.23 4.16
C GLY A 244 14.46 -0.18 3.47
N ASP A 245 13.40 -0.36 4.26
CA ASP A 245 12.02 -0.22 3.79
C ASP A 245 11.32 0.91 4.54
N LEU A 246 10.34 1.51 3.88
CA LEU A 246 9.39 2.46 4.45
C LEU A 246 7.99 1.85 4.32
N GLU A 247 7.29 1.81 5.45
CA GLU A 247 5.91 1.36 5.49
C GLU A 247 5.00 2.44 4.93
N GLY A 248 4.10 2.08 4.02
CA GLY A 248 3.11 3.00 3.52
C GLY A 248 1.86 2.31 2.98
N ASP A 249 0.76 3.04 3.01
CA ASP A 249 -0.58 2.53 2.69
C ASP A 249 -1.26 3.48 1.69
N ILE A 250 -2.26 2.98 0.97
CA ILE A 250 -3.19 3.81 0.20
C ILE A 250 -4.45 4.00 1.03
N LEU A 251 -5.01 5.22 1.02
CA LEU A 251 -6.22 5.57 1.74
C LEU A 251 -7.21 6.30 0.84
N VAL A 252 -8.49 6.15 1.18
CA VAL A 252 -9.55 7.06 0.73
C VAL A 252 -10.10 7.77 1.96
N GLY A 253 -9.85 9.08 2.07
CA GLY A 253 -10.05 9.81 3.32
C GLY A 253 -9.14 9.27 4.44
N ASN A 254 -9.74 8.60 5.42
CA ASN A 254 -9.03 7.95 6.54
C ASN A 254 -9.11 6.41 6.50
N GLU A 255 -9.80 5.84 5.51
CA GLU A 255 -9.99 4.39 5.39
C GLU A 255 -8.82 3.76 4.65
N THR A 256 -8.28 2.67 5.21
CA THR A 256 -7.19 1.87 4.62
C THR A 256 -7.71 0.60 3.92
N GLU A 257 -9.02 0.37 3.94
CA GLU A 257 -9.69 -0.83 3.42
C GLU A 257 -9.41 -2.11 4.21
N HIS A 258 -8.52 -2.05 5.21
CA HIS A 258 -7.99 -3.20 5.94
C HIS A 258 -9.03 -4.19 6.48
N SER A 259 -10.21 -3.71 6.88
CA SER A 259 -11.28 -4.57 7.43
C SER A 259 -12.17 -5.19 6.36
N ALA A 260 -12.38 -4.52 5.22
CA ALA A 260 -13.23 -4.95 4.13
C ALA A 260 -13.06 -4.05 2.89
N VAL A 261 -13.28 -4.63 1.70
CA VAL A 261 -13.28 -3.94 0.41
C VAL A 261 -14.07 -2.64 0.46
N TYR A 262 -13.44 -1.54 0.05
CA TYR A 262 -14.06 -0.22 0.05
C TYR A 262 -15.20 -0.15 -0.97
N GLU A 263 -16.37 0.29 -0.53
CA GLU A 263 -17.56 0.43 -1.37
C GLU A 263 -17.80 1.89 -1.76
N ALA A 264 -17.70 2.17 -3.07
CA ALA A 264 -17.99 3.47 -3.67
C ALA A 264 -19.26 3.41 -4.53
N GLN A 265 -19.75 4.56 -4.99
CA GLN A 265 -20.74 4.65 -6.07
C GLN A 265 -20.06 4.67 -7.44
N LYS A 266 -20.81 4.29 -8.48
CA LYS A 266 -20.30 4.24 -9.86
C LYS A 266 -19.68 5.56 -10.31
N ASP A 267 -20.37 6.65 -9.99
CA ASP A 267 -20.05 8.00 -10.49
C ASP A 267 -19.22 8.82 -9.49
N ASP A 268 -18.76 8.21 -8.40
CA ASP A 268 -17.92 8.87 -7.41
C ASP A 268 -16.61 9.35 -8.03
N THR A 269 -16.14 10.48 -7.51
CA THR A 269 -14.79 10.97 -7.73
C THR A 269 -13.98 10.71 -6.47
N ILE A 270 -12.95 9.88 -6.60
CA ILE A 270 -12.18 9.31 -5.49
C ILE A 270 -10.78 9.92 -5.47
N ASP A 271 -10.40 10.46 -4.33
CA ASP A 271 -9.06 10.96 -4.08
C ASP A 271 -8.28 9.90 -3.29
N PHE A 272 -7.21 9.38 -3.90
CA PHE A 272 -6.34 8.41 -3.24
C PHE A 272 -5.17 9.10 -2.55
N THR A 273 -4.90 8.71 -1.31
CA THR A 273 -3.78 9.23 -0.52
C THR A 273 -2.78 8.11 -0.26
N GLY A 274 -1.57 8.23 -0.79
CA GLY A 274 -0.44 7.43 -0.33
C GLY A 274 0.09 8.01 0.99
N ASN A 275 -0.01 7.27 2.09
CA ASN A 275 0.50 7.64 3.41
C ASN A 275 1.78 6.85 3.70
N LEU A 276 2.91 7.53 3.86
CA LEU A 276 4.22 6.91 4.03
C LEU A 276 4.83 7.26 5.38
N ASN A 277 5.19 6.25 6.16
CA ASN A 277 5.98 6.41 7.39
C ASN A 277 7.44 6.71 7.05
N VAL A 278 7.85 7.96 7.27
CA VAL A 278 9.21 8.47 7.00
C VAL A 278 10.09 8.56 8.25
N LYS A 279 9.60 8.10 9.41
CA LYS A 279 10.40 8.05 10.65
C LYS A 279 11.76 7.35 10.46
N PRO A 280 11.88 6.22 9.73
CA PRO A 280 13.17 5.55 9.54
C PRO A 280 14.25 6.46 8.90
N ILE A 281 13.87 7.44 8.09
CA ILE A 281 14.81 8.41 7.50
C ILE A 281 15.42 9.31 8.59
N LYS A 282 14.59 9.75 9.56
CA LYS A 282 15.04 10.56 10.71
C LYS A 282 15.98 9.77 11.61
N ASP A 283 15.68 8.49 11.79
CA ASP A 283 16.51 7.57 12.60
C ASP A 283 17.88 7.35 11.94
N GLU A 284 17.95 7.20 10.61
CA GLU A 284 19.22 7.08 9.88
C GLU A 284 20.10 8.34 9.96
N LEU A 285 19.50 9.52 9.94
CA LEU A 285 20.24 10.75 10.21
C LEU A 285 20.80 10.74 11.64
N THR A 286 19.99 10.41 12.64
CA THR A 286 20.46 10.33 14.04
C THR A 286 21.59 9.29 14.21
N ARG A 287 21.51 8.15 13.52
CA ARG A 287 22.58 7.15 13.51
C ARG A 287 23.87 7.68 12.89
N LEU A 288 23.78 8.45 11.80
CA LEU A 288 24.93 9.11 11.17
C LEU A 288 25.61 10.11 12.11
N GLU A 289 24.83 10.90 12.84
CA GLU A 289 25.36 11.87 13.81
C GLU A 289 26.23 11.19 14.87
N ASN A 290 25.80 10.03 15.37
CA ASN A 290 26.54 9.24 16.36
C ASN A 290 27.87 8.67 15.82
N GLN A 291 28.09 8.65 14.49
CA GLN A 291 29.37 8.23 13.91
C GLN A 291 30.51 9.26 14.12
N PHE A 292 30.20 10.49 14.56
CA PHE A 292 31.18 11.57 14.69
C PHE A 292 31.75 11.78 16.10
N ASN A 293 31.68 10.78 17.00
CA ASN A 293 32.26 10.75 18.37
C ASN A 293 32.25 12.11 19.13
N GLY A 294 31.19 12.38 19.88
CA GLY A 294 31.23 13.32 21.02
C GLY A 294 31.30 14.82 20.72
N ALA A 295 31.36 15.27 19.47
CA ALA A 295 31.26 16.69 19.14
C ALA A 295 30.33 16.96 17.95
N VAL A 296 29.02 16.78 18.17
CA VAL A 296 27.98 17.46 17.38
C VAL A 296 28.09 18.99 17.57
N ALA A 297 28.64 19.43 18.72
CA ALA A 297 28.90 20.83 19.05
C ALA A 297 29.99 21.51 18.18
N ALA A 298 30.84 20.74 17.48
CA ALA A 298 31.93 21.27 16.65
C ALA A 298 31.47 21.79 15.27
N GLY A 299 30.26 21.43 14.83
CA GLY A 299 29.76 21.69 13.48
C GLY A 299 30.18 20.60 12.50
N ILE A 300 29.20 20.07 11.75
CA ILE A 300 29.43 19.14 10.65
C ILE A 300 28.95 19.84 9.39
N ASN A 301 29.82 20.00 8.40
CA ASN A 301 29.46 20.52 7.09
C ASN A 301 28.87 19.40 6.24
N VAL A 302 27.89 19.74 5.40
CA VAL A 302 27.27 18.82 4.46
C VAL A 302 27.34 19.39 3.04
N GLU A 303 27.73 18.54 2.10
CA GLU A 303 27.93 18.88 0.68
C GLU A 303 27.29 17.82 -0.21
N ASN A 304 27.02 18.18 -1.47
CA ASN A 304 26.49 17.27 -2.49
C ASN A 304 25.20 16.56 -2.05
N ILE A 305 24.31 17.28 -1.36
CA ILE A 305 23.01 16.77 -0.93
C ILE A 305 22.16 16.46 -2.16
N ASP A 306 21.80 15.21 -2.32
CA ASP A 306 20.89 14.74 -3.36
C ASP A 306 19.86 13.80 -2.73
N THR A 307 18.61 14.24 -2.78
CA THR A 307 17.44 13.52 -2.30
C THR A 307 16.52 13.30 -3.48
N THR A 308 16.09 12.07 -3.72
CA THR A 308 15.08 11.76 -4.71
C THR A 308 14.18 10.66 -4.17
N PHE A 309 12.90 10.98 -3.99
CA PHE A 309 11.85 10.03 -3.65
C PHE A 309 10.86 9.96 -4.81
N ASN A 310 10.58 8.75 -5.27
CA ASN A 310 9.60 8.51 -6.33
C ASN A 310 8.45 7.71 -5.75
N ALA A 311 7.24 8.22 -5.93
CA ALA A 311 6.00 7.52 -5.60
C ALA A 311 5.17 7.35 -6.87
N SER A 312 4.37 6.30 -6.93
CA SER A 312 3.39 6.15 -7.99
C SER A 312 2.13 5.48 -7.49
N ILE A 313 1.00 5.86 -8.09
CA ILE A 313 -0.26 5.15 -7.95
C ILE A 313 -0.76 4.72 -9.32
N GLU A 314 -1.15 3.46 -9.44
CA GLU A 314 -1.60 2.83 -10.69
C GLU A 314 -3.02 2.30 -10.49
N LEU A 315 -3.96 2.86 -11.25
CA LEU A 315 -5.35 2.41 -11.24
C LEU A 315 -5.49 1.13 -12.07
N PRO A 316 -6.32 0.16 -11.68
CA PRO A 316 -6.54 -1.06 -12.47
C PRO A 316 -7.35 -0.76 -13.75
N SER A 317 -7.41 -1.77 -14.64
CA SER A 317 -8.37 -1.75 -15.75
C SER A 317 -9.79 -1.55 -15.23
N GLY A 318 -10.59 -0.74 -15.92
CA GLY A 318 -11.93 -0.35 -15.47
C GLY A 318 -11.96 0.94 -14.64
N MET A 319 -10.82 1.52 -14.28
CA MET A 319 -10.72 2.84 -13.64
C MET A 319 -9.88 3.82 -14.48
N LYS A 320 -10.09 5.12 -14.26
CA LYS A 320 -9.31 6.20 -14.89
C LYS A 320 -9.25 7.44 -13.99
N PHE A 321 -8.32 8.34 -14.28
CA PHE A 321 -8.39 9.70 -13.76
C PHE A 321 -9.32 10.55 -14.65
N LYS A 322 -10.10 11.43 -14.01
CA LYS A 322 -11.03 12.35 -14.68
C LYS A 322 -10.30 13.32 -15.60
N ASP A 323 -9.22 13.90 -15.09
CA ASP A 323 -8.45 14.94 -15.77
C ASP A 323 -7.19 14.35 -16.42
N ALA A 324 -6.78 14.90 -17.56
CA ALA A 324 -5.55 14.49 -18.24
C ALA A 324 -4.28 14.77 -17.40
N ASN A 325 -4.38 15.72 -16.46
CA ASN A 325 -3.34 16.04 -15.48
C ASN A 325 -4.00 16.07 -14.09
N PRO A 326 -4.10 14.92 -13.39
CA PRO A 326 -4.71 14.87 -12.08
C PRO A 326 -3.94 15.75 -11.09
N THR A 327 -4.67 16.43 -10.22
CA THR A 327 -4.06 17.29 -9.19
C THR A 327 -3.36 16.41 -8.15
N VAL A 328 -2.09 16.72 -7.85
CA VAL A 328 -1.31 16.05 -6.81
C VAL A 328 -0.97 17.02 -5.69
N GLN A 329 -1.17 16.62 -4.45
CA GLN A 329 -0.86 17.41 -3.25
C GLN A 329 0.08 16.66 -2.32
N LEU A 330 1.07 17.37 -1.78
CA LEU A 330 2.01 16.86 -0.77
C LEU A 330 1.66 17.46 0.59
N LEU A 331 1.36 16.61 1.57
CA LEU A 331 0.98 16.99 2.94
C LEU A 331 1.96 16.38 3.94
N GLY A 332 2.15 17.04 5.09
CA GLY A 332 3.12 16.65 6.12
C GLY A 332 4.57 17.01 5.80
N ALA A 333 4.86 17.56 4.61
CA ALA A 333 6.19 18.03 4.22
C ALA A 333 6.61 19.33 4.90
N ASN A 334 5.67 20.09 5.48
CA ASN A 334 5.89 21.34 6.22
C ASN A 334 6.81 22.35 5.48
N GLY A 335 6.67 22.41 4.14
CA GLY A 335 7.46 23.28 3.26
C GLY A 335 8.92 22.90 3.08
N LYS A 336 9.37 21.75 3.62
CA LYS A 336 10.76 21.27 3.55
C LYS A 336 11.02 20.39 2.33
N PHE A 337 10.01 19.65 1.89
CA PHE A 337 10.04 18.86 0.65
C PHE A 337 8.99 19.38 -0.32
N GLU A 338 9.25 19.19 -1.61
CA GLU A 338 8.34 19.61 -2.67
C GLU A 338 8.24 18.56 -3.78
N ILE A 339 7.11 18.55 -4.47
CA ILE A 339 6.93 17.78 -5.70
C ILE A 339 7.62 18.55 -6.82
N THR A 340 8.67 17.95 -7.40
CA THR A 340 9.40 18.55 -8.53
C THR A 340 8.90 18.06 -9.88
N ASN A 341 8.21 16.91 -9.90
CA ASN A 341 7.61 16.36 -11.11
C ASN A 341 6.36 15.56 -10.76
N SER A 342 5.33 15.66 -11.59
CA SER A 342 4.18 14.77 -11.59
C SER A 342 3.73 14.53 -13.03
N SER A 343 3.45 13.28 -13.38
CA SER A 343 3.05 12.89 -14.73
C SER A 343 2.08 11.73 -14.72
N LEU A 344 1.09 11.75 -15.62
CA LEU A 344 0.19 10.63 -15.89
C LEU A 344 0.66 9.86 -17.13
N ASN A 345 0.97 8.58 -16.96
CA ASN A 345 1.33 7.65 -18.02
C ASN A 345 0.28 6.52 -18.09
N GLY A 346 -0.69 6.65 -19.00
CA GLY A 346 -1.83 5.73 -19.06
C GLY A 346 -2.73 5.89 -17.83
N ASN A 347 -2.77 4.87 -16.99
CA ASN A 347 -3.52 4.78 -15.72
C ASN A 347 -2.63 4.97 -14.47
N LYS A 348 -1.35 5.30 -14.67
CA LYS A 348 -0.34 5.43 -13.61
C LYS A 348 0.10 6.89 -13.44
N VAL A 349 -0.03 7.43 -12.24
CA VAL A 349 0.52 8.73 -11.86
C VAL A 349 1.85 8.50 -11.17
N ASP A 350 2.90 9.11 -11.70
CA ASP A 350 4.24 9.15 -11.12
C ASP A 350 4.49 10.51 -10.48
N VAL A 351 5.13 10.53 -9.32
CA VAL A 351 5.44 11.73 -8.54
C VAL A 351 6.89 11.65 -8.06
N THR A 352 7.65 12.73 -8.28
CA THR A 352 9.01 12.87 -7.74
C THR A 352 9.03 13.97 -6.70
N ILE A 353 9.53 13.64 -5.52
CA ILE A 353 9.66 14.53 -4.36
C ILE A 353 11.14 14.72 -4.05
N LYS A 354 11.53 15.97 -3.79
CA LYS A 354 12.90 16.34 -3.40
C LYS A 354 12.90 17.31 -2.21
N LEU A 355 14.02 17.32 -1.49
CA LEU A 355 14.30 18.30 -0.45
C LEU A 355 14.42 19.69 -1.10
N LYS A 356 13.59 20.61 -0.64
CA LYS A 356 13.52 21.97 -1.14
C LYS A 356 14.78 22.74 -0.74
N ASN A 357 15.31 23.54 -1.66
CA ASN A 357 16.49 24.39 -1.42
C ASN A 357 17.69 23.61 -0.84
N SER A 358 17.91 22.35 -1.23
CA SER A 358 19.03 21.54 -0.75
C SER A 358 20.39 22.23 -0.97
N ASN A 359 20.51 22.99 -2.06
CA ASN A 359 21.68 23.80 -2.40
C ASN A 359 21.95 24.96 -1.43
N ASN A 360 21.06 25.28 -0.48
CA ASN A 360 21.28 26.31 0.55
C ASN A 360 21.67 25.72 1.91
N ILE A 361 21.57 24.40 2.08
CA ILE A 361 21.95 23.71 3.31
C ILE A 361 23.47 23.51 3.29
N ARG A 362 24.14 23.91 4.38
CA ARG A 362 25.60 23.82 4.52
C ARG A 362 26.03 23.02 5.72
N THR A 363 25.16 22.95 6.74
CA THR A 363 25.45 22.25 7.98
C THR A 363 24.51 21.06 8.19
N TYR A 364 25.00 20.06 8.91
CA TYR A 364 24.22 18.90 9.27
C TYR A 364 23.01 19.27 10.15
N ASN A 365 23.14 20.30 11.00
CA ASN A 365 22.04 20.77 11.84
C ASN A 365 20.89 21.36 11.01
N GLU A 366 21.18 22.12 9.95
CA GLU A 366 20.16 22.60 9.01
C GLU A 366 19.48 21.44 8.29
N LEU A 367 20.26 20.44 7.83
CA LEU A 367 19.74 19.25 7.18
C LEU A 367 18.81 18.45 8.09
N LYS A 368 19.29 18.16 9.31
CA LYS A 368 18.52 17.44 10.34
C LYS A 368 17.26 18.21 10.70
N SER A 369 17.35 19.53 10.90
CA SER A 369 16.17 20.36 11.20
C SER A 369 15.15 20.34 10.07
N ALA A 370 15.59 20.36 8.80
CA ALA A 370 14.69 20.26 7.66
C ALA A 370 13.98 18.91 7.59
N VAL A 371 14.68 17.81 7.86
CA VAL A 371 14.11 16.45 7.81
C VAL A 371 13.25 16.15 9.03
N SER A 372 13.67 16.56 10.23
CA SER A 372 12.91 16.39 11.47
C SER A 372 11.62 17.21 11.51
N ALA A 373 11.55 18.31 10.77
CA ALA A 373 10.34 19.13 10.64
C ALA A 373 9.26 18.50 9.75
N VAL A 374 9.58 17.46 8.96
CA VAL A 374 8.58 16.67 8.23
C VAL A 374 7.82 15.81 9.22
N ASP A 375 6.50 15.64 9.05
CA ASP A 375 5.72 14.74 9.89
C ASP A 375 6.22 13.29 9.75
N ASP A 376 5.96 12.43 10.74
CA ASP A 376 6.32 11.00 10.62
C ASP A 376 5.56 10.31 9.50
N ASN A 377 4.37 10.82 9.17
CA ASN A 377 3.53 10.33 8.08
C ASN A 377 3.46 11.38 6.97
N LEU A 378 4.19 11.13 5.87
CA LEU A 378 4.19 11.97 4.69
C LEU A 378 3.09 11.48 3.73
N LYS A 379 2.25 12.40 3.24
CA LYS A 379 1.09 12.04 2.42
C LYS A 379 1.17 12.63 1.02
N VAL A 380 0.90 11.82 0.01
CA VAL A 380 0.72 12.23 -1.39
C VAL A 380 -0.70 11.94 -1.80
N VAL A 381 -1.48 12.98 -2.07
CA VAL A 381 -2.88 12.86 -2.52
C VAL A 381 -2.93 13.02 -4.03
N VAL A 382 -3.49 12.03 -4.73
CA VAL A 382 -3.77 12.09 -6.17
C VAL A 382 -5.28 12.12 -6.35
N LYS A 383 -5.77 13.22 -6.93
CA LYS A 383 -7.21 13.49 -7.00
C LYS A 383 -7.85 12.98 -8.29
N GLY A 384 -9.14 12.68 -8.20
CA GLY A 384 -9.98 12.56 -9.39
C GLY A 384 -10.05 11.18 -10.04
N ALA A 385 -9.83 10.09 -9.31
CA ALA A 385 -10.03 8.74 -9.84
C ALA A 385 -11.54 8.42 -9.96
N GLN A 386 -11.93 7.69 -11.01
CA GLN A 386 -13.32 7.30 -11.29
C GLN A 386 -13.39 5.91 -11.93
N PHE A 387 -14.52 5.23 -11.77
CA PHE A 387 -14.83 4.06 -12.58
C PHE A 387 -15.10 4.48 -14.04
N THR A 388 -14.65 3.67 -14.99
CA THR A 388 -14.96 3.83 -16.40
C THR A 388 -16.35 3.29 -16.72
N SER A 389 -16.90 3.63 -17.89
CA SER A 389 -18.17 3.04 -18.36
C SER A 389 -18.09 1.51 -18.54
N ALA A 390 -16.92 0.95 -18.81
CA ALA A 390 -16.70 -0.49 -18.97
C ALA A 390 -16.54 -1.24 -17.64
N ALA A 391 -16.33 -0.54 -16.52
CA ALA A 391 -16.31 -1.19 -15.22
C ALA A 391 -17.69 -1.78 -14.88
N THR A 392 -17.67 -2.92 -14.21
CA THR A 392 -18.81 -3.75 -13.85
C THR A 392 -19.07 -3.67 -12.35
N ALA A 393 -20.34 -3.71 -11.97
CA ALA A 393 -20.73 -3.66 -10.58
C ALA A 393 -20.21 -4.89 -9.83
N ASP A 394 -20.00 -4.72 -8.52
CA ASP A 394 -19.60 -5.78 -7.59
C ASP A 394 -18.28 -6.50 -7.98
N THR A 395 -17.49 -5.85 -8.84
CA THR A 395 -16.17 -6.29 -9.26
C THR A 395 -15.10 -5.57 -8.45
N ASN A 396 -14.11 -6.31 -7.94
CA ASN A 396 -12.99 -5.74 -7.21
C ASN A 396 -11.98 -5.09 -8.18
N TYR A 397 -11.62 -3.86 -7.86
CA TYR A 397 -10.61 -3.06 -8.55
C TYR A 397 -9.48 -2.77 -7.56
N THR A 398 -8.29 -3.29 -7.80
CA THR A 398 -7.14 -3.10 -6.91
C THR A 398 -6.20 -2.02 -7.45
N VAL A 399 -6.06 -0.93 -6.70
CA VAL A 399 -5.11 0.16 -6.97
C VAL A 399 -3.76 -0.19 -6.37
N ILE A 400 -2.67 0.05 -7.13
CA ILE A 400 -1.31 -0.30 -6.72
C ILE A 400 -0.49 0.94 -6.44
N GLY A 401 0.14 0.95 -5.26
CA GLY A 401 1.11 1.95 -4.83
C GLY A 401 2.53 1.43 -4.95
N LYS A 402 3.46 2.30 -5.32
CA LYS A 402 4.91 2.03 -5.21
C LYS A 402 5.60 3.26 -4.66
N VAL A 403 6.61 3.04 -3.82
CA VAL A 403 7.52 4.11 -3.42
C VAL A 403 8.96 3.61 -3.42
N SER A 404 9.88 4.52 -3.73
CA SER A 404 11.32 4.33 -3.57
C SER A 404 11.97 5.66 -3.19
N GLY A 405 13.06 5.59 -2.45
CA GLY A 405 13.75 6.77 -1.94
C GLY A 405 15.26 6.63 -2.04
N SER A 406 15.94 7.76 -2.22
CA SER A 406 17.39 7.86 -2.14
C SER A 406 17.78 9.17 -1.46
N PHE A 407 18.78 9.10 -0.60
CA PHE A 407 19.33 10.25 0.10
C PHE A 407 20.83 10.06 0.29
N LYS A 408 21.61 10.88 -0.40
CA LYS A 408 23.07 10.88 -0.27
C LYS A 408 23.60 12.28 -0.02
N ALA A 409 24.67 12.36 0.76
CA ALA A 409 25.48 13.56 0.91
C ALA A 409 26.86 13.20 1.47
N LYS A 410 27.76 14.17 1.46
CA LYS A 410 29.07 14.11 2.12
C LYS A 410 29.01 14.94 3.39
N ALA A 411 29.28 14.32 4.53
CA ALA A 411 29.35 14.96 5.85
C ALA A 411 30.81 15.05 6.31
N THR A 412 31.26 16.25 6.71
CA THR A 412 32.64 16.50 7.17
C THR A 412 32.61 17.18 8.53
N ASN A 413 33.22 16.55 9.53
CA ASN A 413 33.38 17.15 10.85
C ASN A 413 34.53 18.17 10.81
N THR A 414 34.26 19.41 11.22
CA THR A 414 35.20 20.54 11.09
C THR A 414 36.39 20.48 12.03
N VAL A 415 36.30 19.71 13.12
CA VAL A 415 37.37 19.60 14.14
C VAL A 415 38.27 18.40 13.87
N SER A 416 37.68 17.23 13.66
CA SER A 416 38.43 15.99 13.42
C SER A 416 38.85 15.78 11.97
N ASN A 417 38.31 16.56 11.03
CA ASN A 417 38.39 16.33 9.58
C ASN A 417 37.85 14.96 9.14
N LYS A 418 37.10 14.25 10.00
CA LYS A 418 36.46 12.99 9.63
C LYS A 418 35.42 13.25 8.54
N VAL A 419 35.48 12.48 7.46
CA VAL A 419 34.55 12.54 6.33
C VAL A 419 33.73 11.26 6.25
N ILE A 420 32.41 11.39 6.15
CA ILE A 420 31.49 10.28 5.88
C ILE A 420 30.66 10.63 4.65
N ASN A 421 30.77 9.82 3.59
CA ASN A 421 29.83 9.85 2.47
C ASN A 421 28.70 8.88 2.78
N PHE A 422 27.49 9.37 2.99
CA PHE A 422 26.34 8.48 3.18
C PHE A 422 25.52 8.37 1.90
N ASN A 423 24.98 7.18 1.66
CA ASN A 423 24.09 6.86 0.56
C ASN A 423 23.01 5.90 1.05
N TYR A 424 21.85 6.45 1.36
CA TYR A 424 20.70 5.70 1.86
C TYR A 424 19.69 5.47 0.75
N ALA A 425 19.12 4.27 0.72
CA ALA A 425 18.07 3.89 -0.20
C ALA A 425 16.90 3.24 0.55
N TRP A 426 15.68 3.47 0.07
CA TRP A 426 14.49 2.85 0.64
C TRP A 426 13.54 2.32 -0.43
N ASN A 427 12.89 1.19 -0.14
CA ASN A 427 11.74 0.69 -0.89
C ASN A 427 10.45 0.84 -0.06
N GLY A 428 9.32 0.87 -0.74
CA GLY A 428 8.00 0.83 -0.11
C GLY A 428 7.53 -0.59 0.18
N LYS A 429 6.91 -0.78 1.34
CA LYS A 429 6.12 -1.98 1.67
C LYS A 429 4.81 -1.56 2.35
N GLN A 430 3.77 -2.38 2.26
CA GLN A 430 2.50 -2.12 2.93
C GLN A 430 2.64 -2.31 4.43
N SER A 431 1.95 -1.49 5.22
CA SER A 431 1.91 -1.71 6.67
C SER A 431 0.97 -2.87 7.02
N ALA A 432 1.20 -3.55 8.14
CA ALA A 432 0.31 -4.63 8.57
C ALA A 432 -1.09 -4.11 8.96
N ALA A 433 -1.19 -2.88 9.45
CA ALA A 433 -2.46 -2.26 9.87
C ALA A 433 -3.25 -1.66 8.69
N GLY A 434 -2.60 -1.46 7.55
CA GLY A 434 -3.21 -1.00 6.31
C GLY A 434 -3.22 -2.06 5.23
N SER A 435 -3.04 -3.35 5.56
CA SER A 435 -2.98 -4.43 4.56
C SER A 435 -4.31 -4.58 3.82
N ASP A 436 -4.24 -4.82 2.50
CA ASP A 436 -5.44 -4.97 1.65
C ASP A 436 -6.28 -6.17 2.11
N ALA A 437 -7.59 -5.99 2.34
CA ALA A 437 -8.44 -7.04 2.91
C ALA A 437 -8.60 -8.24 1.97
N THR A 438 -8.34 -8.08 0.67
CA THR A 438 -8.34 -9.17 -0.30
C THR A 438 -7.01 -9.91 -0.39
N ASN A 439 -5.94 -9.34 0.17
CA ASN A 439 -4.60 -9.94 0.17
C ASN A 439 -3.80 -9.60 1.45
N PRO A 440 -4.29 -9.96 2.65
CA PRO A 440 -3.75 -9.46 3.92
C PRO A 440 -2.34 -9.99 4.27
N SER A 441 -1.86 -11.03 3.57
CA SER A 441 -0.55 -11.65 3.82
C SER A 441 0.59 -11.10 2.97
N ASP A 442 0.29 -10.44 1.84
CA ASP A 442 1.31 -9.86 0.96
C ASP A 442 1.54 -8.39 1.30
N LEU A 443 2.48 -8.15 2.21
CA LEU A 443 2.90 -6.79 2.58
C LEU A 443 3.97 -6.22 1.65
N SER A 444 4.45 -6.99 0.66
CA SER A 444 5.53 -6.53 -0.23
C SER A 444 5.07 -5.49 -1.25
N ARG A 445 3.75 -5.36 -1.44
CA ARG A 445 3.11 -4.49 -2.41
C ARG A 445 2.03 -3.68 -1.74
N ILE A 446 2.10 -2.36 -1.88
CA ILE A 446 1.06 -1.45 -1.38
C ILE A 446 -0.15 -1.55 -2.30
N SER A 447 -1.29 -2.03 -1.78
CA SER A 447 -2.55 -2.14 -2.54
C SER A 447 -3.77 -1.63 -1.77
N PHE A 448 -4.79 -1.21 -2.49
CA PHE A 448 -6.10 -0.85 -1.96
C PHE A 448 -7.19 -1.30 -2.92
N THR A 449 -8.14 -2.10 -2.43
CA THR A 449 -9.18 -2.69 -3.27
C THR A 449 -10.54 -2.04 -3.04
N LEU A 450 -11.15 -1.56 -4.12
CA LEU A 450 -12.49 -0.98 -4.08
C LEU A 450 -13.42 -1.62 -5.11
N LYS A 451 -14.72 -1.49 -4.86
CA LYS A 451 -15.78 -1.86 -5.81
C LYS A 451 -16.88 -0.82 -5.76
N TYR A 452 -17.77 -0.86 -6.75
CA TYR A 452 -19.04 -0.15 -6.67
C TYR A 452 -20.21 -1.13 -6.75
N LYS A 453 -21.29 -0.85 -6.02
CA LYS A 453 -22.48 -1.69 -6.01
C LYS A 453 -23.38 -1.43 -7.21
N GLN A 454 -24.07 -2.47 -7.67
CA GLN A 454 -25.13 -2.29 -8.65
C GLN A 454 -26.25 -1.42 -8.06
N ALA A 455 -26.60 -0.33 -8.74
CA ALA A 455 -27.74 0.47 -8.35
C ALA A 455 -29.04 -0.39 -8.43
N PRO A 456 -29.97 -0.27 -7.46
CA PRO A 456 -31.24 -0.98 -7.54
C PRO A 456 -32.00 -0.60 -8.81
N THR A 457 -32.56 -1.59 -9.51
CA THR A 457 -33.51 -1.32 -10.59
C THR A 457 -34.83 -0.88 -9.98
N VAL A 458 -35.47 0.16 -10.51
CA VAL A 458 -36.83 0.57 -10.09
C VAL A 458 -37.81 0.25 -11.20
N VAL A 459 -38.87 -0.49 -10.86
CA VAL A 459 -39.96 -0.86 -11.79
C VAL A 459 -41.23 -0.14 -11.35
N THR A 460 -41.74 0.73 -12.20
CA THR A 460 -43.01 1.43 -12.04
C THR A 460 -43.94 1.07 -13.17
N ASP A 461 -45.16 0.63 -12.85
CA ASP A 461 -46.16 0.28 -13.85
C ASP A 461 -47.57 0.66 -13.37
N VAL A 462 -48.46 1.02 -14.29
CA VAL A 462 -49.86 1.36 -14.03
C VAL A 462 -50.73 0.55 -14.98
N ARG A 463 -51.65 -0.24 -14.42
CA ARG A 463 -52.52 -1.13 -15.19
C ARG A 463 -53.97 -1.02 -14.76
N ASP A 464 -54.87 -1.41 -15.66
CA ASP A 464 -56.30 -1.49 -15.35
C ASP A 464 -56.69 -2.91 -14.97
N LEU A 465 -57.59 -3.01 -13.99
CA LEU A 465 -58.30 -4.22 -13.59
C LEU A 465 -59.75 -4.07 -13.99
N GLU A 466 -60.27 -5.12 -14.57
CA GLU A 466 -61.65 -5.21 -15.02
C GLU A 466 -62.58 -5.53 -13.87
N GLY A 467 -63.68 -4.82 -13.74
CA GLY A 467 -64.64 -5.05 -12.67
C GLY A 467 -66.02 -4.51 -12.97
N ASP A 468 -67.03 -5.08 -12.32
CA ASP A 468 -68.43 -4.76 -12.58
C ASP A 468 -69.19 -4.63 -11.24
N ILE A 469 -70.34 -3.97 -11.26
CA ILE A 469 -71.29 -3.99 -10.15
C ILE A 469 -72.40 -4.99 -10.50
N LEU A 470 -72.80 -5.82 -9.54
CA LEU A 470 -73.85 -6.83 -9.74
C LEU A 470 -74.87 -6.80 -8.60
N ILE A 471 -76.11 -7.17 -8.93
CA ILE A 471 -77.13 -7.59 -7.97
C ILE A 471 -77.47 -9.05 -8.27
N GLY A 472 -77.11 -9.95 -7.35
CA GLY A 472 -77.09 -11.38 -7.65
C GLY A 472 -76.05 -11.70 -8.73
N ASN A 473 -76.49 -12.20 -9.88
CA ASN A 473 -75.64 -12.49 -11.05
C ASN A 473 -75.88 -11.51 -12.23
N GLU A 474 -76.73 -10.50 -12.04
CA GLU A 474 -77.09 -9.54 -13.10
C GLU A 474 -76.10 -8.38 -13.12
N THR A 475 -75.56 -8.07 -14.29
CA THR A 475 -74.68 -6.93 -14.56
C THR A 475 -75.42 -5.73 -15.16
N GLU A 476 -76.73 -5.88 -15.40
CA GLU A 476 -77.62 -4.91 -16.05
C GLU A 476 -77.37 -4.73 -17.55
N HIS A 477 -76.35 -5.37 -18.11
CA HIS A 477 -75.84 -5.15 -19.46
C HIS A 477 -76.88 -5.07 -20.59
N ASN A 478 -77.91 -5.92 -20.54
CA ASN A 478 -78.94 -5.96 -21.59
C ASN A 478 -80.04 -4.91 -21.40
N GLN A 479 -80.37 -4.55 -20.16
CA GLN A 479 -81.45 -3.61 -19.83
C GLN A 479 -81.36 -3.16 -18.36
N VAL A 480 -81.84 -1.95 -18.10
CA VAL A 480 -81.97 -1.37 -16.74
C VAL A 480 -82.63 -2.34 -15.77
N TYR A 481 -81.95 -2.60 -14.65
CA TYR A 481 -82.44 -3.48 -13.60
C TYR A 481 -83.73 -2.95 -12.97
N VAL A 482 -84.76 -3.78 -12.92
CA VAL A 482 -86.08 -3.40 -12.39
C VAL A 482 -86.36 -4.17 -11.10
N THR A 483 -86.74 -3.44 -10.06
CA THR A 483 -87.02 -4.01 -8.73
C THR A 483 -88.18 -3.30 -8.03
N GLY A 484 -88.69 -3.85 -6.94
CA GLY A 484 -89.67 -3.20 -6.07
C GLY A 484 -89.09 -2.02 -5.29
N ARG A 485 -89.92 -1.00 -5.02
CA ARG A 485 -89.50 0.21 -4.28
C ARG A 485 -88.90 -0.09 -2.91
N ASN A 486 -89.43 -1.09 -2.22
CA ASN A 486 -89.07 -1.44 -0.85
C ASN A 486 -88.04 -2.59 -0.77
N ASP A 487 -87.58 -3.08 -1.92
CA ASP A 487 -86.58 -4.15 -1.97
C ASP A 487 -85.24 -3.64 -1.42
N THR A 488 -84.52 -4.54 -0.76
CA THR A 488 -83.18 -4.27 -0.24
C THR A 488 -82.22 -5.23 -0.91
N HIS A 489 -81.15 -4.68 -1.48
CA HIS A 489 -80.18 -5.41 -2.29
C HIS A 489 -78.85 -5.57 -1.57
N GLU A 490 -78.24 -6.74 -1.78
CA GLU A 490 -76.80 -6.92 -1.67
C GLU A 490 -76.17 -6.60 -3.02
N VAL A 491 -75.27 -5.62 -3.03
CA VAL A 491 -74.52 -5.22 -4.21
C VAL A 491 -73.15 -5.86 -4.16
N THR A 492 -72.75 -6.50 -5.25
CA THR A 492 -71.44 -7.13 -5.41
C THR A 492 -70.58 -6.29 -6.33
N GLY A 493 -69.43 -5.81 -5.85
CA GLY A 493 -68.34 -5.35 -6.71
C GLY A 493 -67.48 -6.54 -7.13
N LEU A 494 -67.53 -6.93 -8.39
CA LEU A 494 -66.68 -7.95 -9.00
C LEU A 494 -65.39 -7.30 -9.49
N LEU A 495 -64.25 -7.93 -9.23
CA LEU A 495 -62.93 -7.52 -9.70
C LEU A 495 -62.18 -8.73 -10.26
N ARG A 496 -61.80 -8.65 -11.53
CA ARG A 496 -60.99 -9.65 -12.24
C ARG A 496 -59.51 -9.37 -11.97
N VAL A 497 -58.88 -10.23 -11.18
CA VAL A 497 -57.50 -10.05 -10.68
C VAL A 497 -56.47 -10.94 -11.39
N LYS A 498 -56.86 -11.64 -12.47
CA LYS A 498 -55.90 -12.38 -13.30
C LYS A 498 -54.67 -11.54 -13.70
N PRO A 499 -54.79 -10.25 -14.10
CA PRO A 499 -53.61 -9.43 -14.43
C PRO A 499 -52.61 -9.29 -13.26
N VAL A 500 -53.07 -9.31 -12.01
CA VAL A 500 -52.20 -9.27 -10.82
C VAL A 500 -51.39 -10.56 -10.70
N LYS A 501 -51.97 -11.71 -11.05
CA LYS A 501 -51.27 -13.00 -11.08
C LYS A 501 -50.23 -13.04 -12.19
N ASP A 502 -50.58 -12.56 -13.39
CA ASP A 502 -49.66 -12.48 -14.53
C ASP A 502 -48.46 -11.56 -14.21
N GLN A 503 -48.66 -10.52 -13.39
CA GLN A 503 -47.59 -9.63 -12.92
C GLN A 503 -46.55 -10.35 -12.07
N MET A 504 -46.91 -11.39 -11.32
CA MET A 504 -45.95 -12.19 -10.56
C MET A 504 -44.91 -12.83 -11.48
N THR A 505 -45.33 -13.38 -12.63
CA THR A 505 -44.40 -13.93 -13.62
C THR A 505 -43.51 -12.86 -14.26
N GLN A 506 -44.00 -11.62 -14.42
CA GLN A 506 -43.13 -10.52 -14.88
C GLN A 506 -42.04 -10.17 -13.87
N ILE A 507 -42.33 -10.24 -12.57
CA ILE A 507 -41.34 -10.06 -11.50
C ILE A 507 -40.21 -11.11 -11.64
N GLU A 508 -40.55 -12.37 -11.89
CA GLU A 508 -39.57 -13.47 -12.10
C GLU A 508 -38.64 -13.20 -13.31
N ASN A 509 -39.20 -12.69 -14.40
CA ASN A 509 -38.43 -12.38 -15.62
C ASN A 509 -37.32 -11.33 -15.40
N HIS A 510 -37.46 -10.41 -14.43
CA HIS A 510 -36.40 -9.43 -14.12
C HIS A 510 -35.12 -10.05 -13.57
N TYR A 511 -35.16 -11.32 -13.17
CA TYR A 511 -34.03 -12.04 -12.61
C TYR A 511 -33.61 -13.24 -13.47
N SER A 512 -34.02 -13.28 -14.74
CA SER A 512 -33.74 -14.38 -15.67
C SER A 512 -34.38 -15.72 -15.23
N ASN A 513 -35.59 -15.67 -14.65
CA ASN A 513 -36.32 -16.82 -14.11
C ASN A 513 -35.53 -17.63 -13.06
N PRO A 514 -35.15 -17.00 -11.93
CA PRO A 514 -34.52 -17.70 -10.82
C PRO A 514 -35.54 -18.60 -10.11
N ILE A 515 -35.06 -19.52 -9.26
CA ILE A 515 -35.95 -20.31 -8.42
C ILE A 515 -36.63 -19.35 -7.42
N ALA A 516 -37.95 -19.44 -7.25
CA ALA A 516 -38.72 -18.48 -6.45
C ALA A 516 -38.23 -18.32 -4.98
N ASN A 517 -37.58 -19.35 -4.43
CA ASN A 517 -36.98 -19.33 -3.10
C ASN A 517 -35.67 -18.53 -2.99
N GLN A 518 -35.12 -18.05 -4.12
CA GLN A 518 -33.89 -17.26 -4.19
C GLN A 518 -34.15 -15.74 -4.14
N ILE A 519 -35.40 -15.31 -4.00
CA ILE A 519 -35.75 -13.88 -3.92
C ILE A 519 -36.31 -13.58 -2.53
N SER A 520 -35.59 -12.75 -1.77
CA SER A 520 -36.11 -12.16 -0.53
C SER A 520 -36.91 -10.90 -0.83
N LEU A 521 -37.95 -10.67 -0.02
CA LEU A 521 -38.82 -9.51 -0.09
C LEU A 521 -38.70 -8.68 1.19
N ASP A 522 -38.72 -7.37 1.02
CA ASP A 522 -38.78 -6.39 2.10
C ASP A 522 -39.78 -5.28 1.76
N GLY A 523 -40.45 -4.74 2.78
CA GLY A 523 -41.43 -3.66 2.63
C GLY A 523 -42.63 -4.00 1.72
N VAL A 524 -43.12 -5.24 1.75
CA VAL A 524 -44.28 -5.66 0.94
C VAL A 524 -45.55 -4.93 1.41
N ASP A 525 -46.10 -4.09 0.54
CA ASP A 525 -47.38 -3.42 0.73
C ASP A 525 -48.30 -3.74 -0.44
N THR A 526 -49.45 -4.34 -0.13
CA THR A 526 -50.58 -4.42 -1.05
C THR A 526 -51.78 -3.81 -0.37
N THR A 527 -52.30 -2.76 -0.98
CA THR A 527 -53.52 -2.12 -0.52
C THR A 527 -54.43 -1.95 -1.71
N PHE A 528 -55.61 -2.57 -1.64
CA PHE A 528 -56.69 -2.38 -2.59
C PHE A 528 -57.84 -1.64 -1.92
N THR A 529 -58.47 -0.75 -2.67
CA THR A 529 -59.66 -0.02 -2.22
C THR A 529 -60.74 -0.20 -3.26
N ALA A 530 -61.94 -0.59 -2.82
CA ALA A 530 -63.14 -0.59 -3.64
C ALA A 530 -64.15 0.35 -3.01
N SER A 531 -64.85 1.14 -3.83
CA SER A 531 -65.90 2.03 -3.35
C SER A 531 -67.17 1.88 -4.17
N LEU A 532 -68.30 2.11 -3.49
CA LEU A 532 -69.62 2.15 -4.08
C LEU A 532 -70.31 3.43 -3.62
N GLU A 533 -70.64 4.28 -4.58
CA GLU A 533 -71.37 5.52 -4.38
C GLU A 533 -72.79 5.38 -4.94
N LEU A 534 -73.77 5.60 -4.08
CA LEU A 534 -75.19 5.56 -4.44
C LEU A 534 -75.66 6.94 -4.87
N PRO A 535 -76.65 7.07 -5.78
CA PRO A 535 -77.31 8.36 -6.01
C PRO A 535 -78.08 8.82 -4.75
N ASN A 536 -78.41 10.11 -4.68
CA ASN A 536 -79.02 10.74 -3.50
C ASN A 536 -80.35 10.10 -3.08
N GLU A 537 -81.08 9.55 -4.04
CA GLU A 537 -82.38 8.92 -3.85
C GLU A 537 -82.27 7.47 -3.38
N MET A 538 -81.05 6.97 -3.12
CA MET A 538 -80.75 5.65 -2.59
C MET A 538 -79.92 5.72 -1.30
N THR A 539 -79.95 4.66 -0.50
CA THR A 539 -79.21 4.60 0.76
C THR A 539 -78.78 3.18 1.11
N PHE A 540 -77.70 3.06 1.90
CA PHE A 540 -77.28 1.82 2.57
C PHE A 540 -78.05 1.52 3.87
N GLY A 541 -79.08 2.33 4.20
CA GLY A 541 -79.76 2.30 5.48
C GLY A 541 -79.10 3.19 6.55
N SER A 542 -79.32 2.87 7.83
CA SER A 542 -78.73 3.60 8.96
C SER A 542 -77.35 3.02 9.33
N GLY A 543 -76.31 3.85 9.34
CA GLY A 543 -74.94 3.45 9.72
C GLY A 543 -74.06 2.97 8.57
N THR A 544 -72.83 2.56 8.88
CA THR A 544 -71.90 1.97 7.91
C THR A 544 -72.30 0.51 7.63
N PRO A 545 -72.50 0.10 6.37
CA PRO A 545 -72.86 -1.28 6.07
C PRO A 545 -71.70 -2.24 6.33
N SER A 546 -72.00 -3.49 6.64
CA SER A 546 -71.00 -4.56 6.65
C SER A 546 -70.60 -4.94 5.22
N ALA A 547 -69.33 -5.26 5.01
CA ALA A 547 -68.83 -5.80 3.75
C ALA A 547 -68.23 -7.19 3.95
N THR A 548 -68.43 -8.08 2.98
CA THR A 548 -67.77 -9.40 2.94
C THR A 548 -66.93 -9.55 1.68
N LEU A 549 -65.87 -10.35 1.77
CA LEU A 549 -64.95 -10.63 0.66
C LEU A 549 -65.04 -12.12 0.30
N GLU A 550 -65.37 -12.40 -0.95
CA GLU A 550 -65.38 -13.73 -1.54
C GLU A 550 -64.27 -13.83 -2.61
N GLY A 551 -63.66 -15.01 -2.74
CA GLY A 551 -62.56 -15.29 -3.67
C GLY A 551 -61.15 -14.96 -3.11
N GLY A 552 -61.05 -14.34 -1.94
CA GLY A 552 -59.79 -13.95 -1.30
C GLY A 552 -58.97 -15.08 -0.68
N ASN A 553 -59.55 -16.29 -0.54
CA ASN A 553 -58.91 -17.54 -0.10
C ASN A 553 -57.98 -17.42 1.14
N ASN A 554 -58.37 -16.62 2.14
CA ASN A 554 -57.58 -16.30 3.34
C ASN A 554 -56.22 -15.61 3.08
N VAL A 555 -55.96 -15.18 1.84
CA VAL A 555 -54.78 -14.40 1.46
C VAL A 555 -55.06 -12.92 1.67
N PHE A 556 -56.27 -12.47 1.30
CA PHE A 556 -56.76 -11.11 1.49
C PHE A 556 -57.87 -11.05 2.53
N LYS A 557 -57.93 -9.95 3.26
CA LYS A 557 -59.01 -9.61 4.20
C LYS A 557 -59.45 -8.16 4.03
N ILE A 558 -60.72 -7.91 4.34
CA ILE A 558 -61.20 -6.55 4.58
C ILE A 558 -60.60 -6.08 5.91
N THR A 559 -59.93 -4.94 5.87
CA THR A 559 -59.29 -4.33 7.04
C THR A 559 -60.06 -3.12 7.55
N ASP A 560 -60.82 -2.47 6.67
CA ASP A 560 -61.56 -1.28 7.01
C ASP A 560 -62.77 -1.12 6.08
N VAL A 561 -63.87 -0.59 6.62
CA VAL A 561 -65.07 -0.21 5.88
C VAL A 561 -65.53 1.13 6.40
N THR A 562 -65.51 2.14 5.53
CA THR A 562 -65.88 3.51 5.89
C THR A 562 -67.04 3.99 5.04
N ARG A 563 -67.89 4.83 5.62
CA ARG A 563 -69.00 5.48 4.92
C ARG A 563 -68.87 6.99 5.08
N THR A 564 -68.85 7.69 3.95
CA THR A 564 -68.92 9.16 3.88
C THR A 564 -70.12 9.53 3.02
N GLY A 565 -71.20 10.00 3.64
CA GLY A 565 -72.46 10.30 2.94
C GLY A 565 -73.09 9.06 2.28
N ASN A 566 -73.23 9.12 0.96
CA ASN A 566 -73.75 8.09 0.05
C ASN A 566 -72.65 7.18 -0.53
N LYS A 567 -71.37 7.37 -0.14
CA LYS A 567 -70.23 6.57 -0.59
C LYS A 567 -69.71 5.66 0.51
N VAL A 568 -69.53 4.38 0.18
CA VAL A 568 -68.86 3.40 1.03
C VAL A 568 -67.53 3.03 0.40
N VAL A 569 -66.48 2.93 1.20
CA VAL A 569 -65.13 2.52 0.79
C VAL A 569 -64.70 1.33 1.64
N VAL A 570 -64.25 0.27 0.97
CA VAL A 570 -63.74 -0.96 1.55
C VAL A 570 -62.24 -1.06 1.27
N THR A 571 -61.44 -1.24 2.31
CA THR A 571 -59.99 -1.42 2.20
C THR A 571 -59.62 -2.88 2.40
N ILE A 572 -58.94 -3.46 1.41
CA ILE A 572 -58.53 -4.86 1.37
C ILE A 572 -56.99 -4.92 1.43
N LYS A 573 -56.46 -5.76 2.32
CA LYS A 573 -55.01 -5.99 2.48
C LYS A 573 -54.70 -7.47 2.67
N LEU A 574 -53.41 -7.82 2.54
CA LEU A 574 -52.92 -9.16 2.87
C LEU A 574 -53.16 -9.51 4.34
N VAL A 575 -53.43 -10.78 4.59
CA VAL A 575 -53.63 -11.31 5.95
C VAL A 575 -52.32 -11.37 6.74
N LYS A 576 -51.21 -11.69 6.07
CA LYS A 576 -49.86 -11.82 6.66
C LYS A 576 -48.83 -11.01 5.86
N THR A 577 -47.66 -10.83 6.46
CA THR A 577 -46.47 -10.23 5.82
C THR A 577 -45.65 -11.30 5.10
N TYR A 578 -44.90 -10.91 4.08
CA TYR A 578 -44.05 -11.81 3.29
C TYR A 578 -42.60 -11.34 3.29
N THR A 579 -41.68 -12.26 3.55
CA THR A 579 -40.22 -12.02 3.53
C THR A 579 -39.53 -12.74 2.37
N ASN A 580 -40.25 -13.61 1.65
CA ASN A 580 -39.76 -14.33 0.48
C ASN A 580 -40.82 -14.33 -0.63
N TYR A 581 -40.35 -14.38 -1.86
CA TYR A 581 -41.21 -14.27 -3.04
C TYR A 581 -42.01 -15.56 -3.32
N GLU A 582 -41.44 -16.74 -3.03
CA GLU A 582 -42.12 -18.02 -3.21
C GLU A 582 -43.46 -18.09 -2.47
N ASP A 583 -43.47 -17.72 -1.19
CA ASP A 583 -44.68 -17.71 -0.38
C ASP A 583 -45.71 -16.71 -0.89
N LEU A 584 -45.27 -15.50 -1.27
CA LEU A 584 -46.15 -14.49 -1.82
C LEU A 584 -46.77 -14.97 -3.13
N ALA A 585 -45.96 -15.47 -4.05
CA ALA A 585 -46.41 -15.90 -5.36
C ALA A 585 -47.35 -17.12 -5.27
N ARG A 586 -47.05 -18.08 -4.38
CA ARG A 586 -47.94 -19.23 -4.11
C ARG A 586 -49.31 -18.76 -3.60
N ASP A 587 -49.32 -17.88 -2.61
CA ASP A 587 -50.57 -17.43 -1.99
C ASP A 587 -51.36 -16.56 -2.97
N ILE A 588 -50.74 -15.61 -3.69
CA ILE A 588 -51.40 -14.80 -4.73
C ILE A 588 -51.98 -15.66 -5.86
N ARG A 589 -51.28 -16.70 -6.31
CA ARG A 589 -51.78 -17.64 -7.33
C ARG A 589 -52.98 -18.46 -6.85
N SER A 590 -53.09 -18.69 -5.54
CA SER A 590 -54.21 -19.43 -4.94
C SER A 590 -55.51 -18.62 -4.87
N VAL A 591 -55.45 -17.28 -4.97
CA VAL A 591 -56.63 -16.39 -4.97
C VAL A 591 -57.51 -16.69 -6.18
N SER A 592 -58.83 -16.52 -6.09
CA SER A 592 -59.73 -16.63 -7.24
C SER A 592 -59.34 -15.63 -8.35
N ASP A 593 -59.64 -15.93 -9.62
CA ASP A 593 -59.51 -14.92 -10.69
C ASP A 593 -60.52 -13.77 -10.51
N ASP A 594 -61.61 -14.05 -9.81
CA ASP A 594 -62.67 -13.12 -9.47
C ASP A 594 -62.71 -12.87 -7.96
N LEU A 595 -62.47 -11.62 -7.56
CA LEU A 595 -62.73 -11.14 -6.20
C LEU A 595 -64.08 -10.44 -6.15
N LYS A 596 -64.87 -10.75 -5.13
CA LYS A 596 -66.21 -10.18 -4.96
C LYS A 596 -66.32 -9.51 -3.60
N VAL A 597 -66.59 -8.20 -3.61
CA VAL A 597 -66.90 -7.44 -2.40
C VAL A 597 -68.41 -7.24 -2.33
N LYS A 598 -69.05 -7.81 -1.31
CA LYS A 598 -70.50 -7.75 -1.14
C LYS A 598 -70.86 -6.75 -0.06
N VAL A 599 -71.73 -5.79 -0.39
CA VAL A 599 -72.22 -4.75 0.52
C VAL A 599 -73.74 -4.80 0.53
N GLY A 600 -74.31 -5.04 1.71
CA GLY A 600 -75.76 -5.12 1.90
C GLY A 600 -76.42 -3.78 2.20
N GLY A 601 -77.75 -3.77 2.15
CA GLY A 601 -78.57 -2.67 2.66
C GLY A 601 -78.95 -1.59 1.64
N VAL A 602 -78.63 -1.80 0.36
CA VAL A 602 -78.92 -0.84 -0.72
C VAL A 602 -80.40 -0.85 -1.05
N LYS A 603 -81.07 0.29 -0.89
CA LYS A 603 -82.50 0.47 -1.21
C LYS A 603 -82.83 1.89 -1.63
N PHE A 604 -84.01 2.08 -2.22
CA PHE A 604 -84.54 3.40 -2.51
C PHE A 604 -84.93 4.15 -1.24
N THR A 605 -84.79 5.47 -1.28
CA THR A 605 -85.32 6.40 -0.29
C THR A 605 -86.74 6.83 -0.66
N ASN A 606 -87.40 7.57 0.24
CA ASN A 606 -88.70 8.16 -0.05
C ASN A 606 -88.65 9.21 -1.18
N ALA A 607 -87.48 9.77 -1.50
CA ALA A 607 -87.29 10.76 -2.55
C ALA A 607 -87.26 10.14 -3.96
N ALA A 608 -87.13 8.81 -4.09
CA ALA A 608 -87.07 8.15 -5.38
C ALA A 608 -88.45 8.13 -6.08
N PHE A 609 -88.47 8.46 -7.37
CA PHE A 609 -89.63 8.42 -8.27
C PHE A 609 -89.71 7.14 -9.11
N VAL A 610 -90.94 6.72 -9.42
CA VAL A 610 -91.23 5.50 -10.19
C VAL A 610 -90.70 5.63 -11.61
N ASN A 611 -90.21 4.53 -12.18
CA ASN A 611 -89.64 4.45 -13.53
C ASN A 611 -88.50 5.45 -13.81
N THR A 612 -87.84 5.95 -12.76
CA THR A 612 -86.65 6.81 -12.88
C THR A 612 -85.38 5.98 -12.73
N ASN A 613 -84.39 6.21 -13.58
CA ASN A 613 -83.11 5.51 -13.55
C ASN A 613 -82.19 6.12 -12.49
N TYR A 614 -81.59 5.26 -11.68
CA TYR A 614 -80.63 5.62 -10.63
C TYR A 614 -79.34 4.83 -10.84
N THR A 615 -78.24 5.53 -11.09
CA THR A 615 -76.95 4.91 -11.42
C THR A 615 -76.02 4.93 -10.21
N MET A 616 -75.61 3.74 -9.76
CA MET A 616 -74.54 3.58 -8.77
C MET A 616 -73.18 3.66 -9.46
N LYS A 617 -72.17 4.17 -8.74
CA LYS A 617 -70.81 4.30 -9.24
C LYS A 617 -69.84 3.49 -8.41
N GLY A 618 -69.04 2.68 -9.08
CA GLY A 618 -67.97 1.88 -8.53
C GLY A 618 -66.61 2.50 -8.85
N GLU A 619 -65.70 2.47 -7.88
CA GLU A 619 -64.29 2.73 -8.14
C GLU A 619 -63.47 1.63 -7.48
N VAL A 620 -62.43 1.17 -8.17
CA VAL A 620 -61.45 0.26 -7.59
C VAL A 620 -60.05 0.76 -7.91
N GLY A 621 -59.16 0.60 -6.94
CA GLY A 621 -57.76 0.96 -7.06
C GLY A 621 -56.90 0.04 -6.22
N GLY A 622 -55.63 -0.09 -6.59
CA GLY A 622 -54.69 -0.90 -5.85
C GLY A 622 -53.25 -0.46 -6.01
N VAL A 623 -52.41 -0.85 -5.07
CA VAL A 623 -50.96 -0.68 -5.16
C VAL A 623 -50.26 -1.97 -4.77
N PHE A 624 -49.10 -2.22 -5.37
CA PHE A 624 -48.12 -3.20 -4.91
C PHE A 624 -46.75 -2.53 -4.82
N LYS A 625 -46.15 -2.58 -3.63
CA LYS A 625 -44.77 -2.14 -3.40
C LYS A 625 -43.97 -3.25 -2.74
N ALA A 626 -42.76 -3.50 -3.22
CA ALA A 626 -41.83 -4.42 -2.58
C ALA A 626 -40.40 -4.15 -3.04
N LYS A 627 -39.43 -4.30 -2.14
CA LYS A 627 -38.01 -4.45 -2.46
C LYS A 627 -37.71 -5.94 -2.59
N ALA A 628 -37.33 -6.38 -3.79
CA ALA A 628 -36.97 -7.76 -4.07
C ALA A 628 -35.46 -7.87 -4.26
N THR A 629 -34.81 -8.79 -3.53
CA THR A 629 -33.37 -9.04 -3.61
C THR A 629 -33.11 -10.48 -4.01
N HIS A 630 -32.41 -10.68 -5.12
CA HIS A 630 -31.95 -12.00 -5.53
C HIS A 630 -30.75 -12.40 -4.67
N ILE A 631 -30.95 -13.38 -3.79
CA ILE A 631 -30.00 -13.79 -2.76
C ILE A 631 -28.63 -14.18 -3.35
N PRO A 632 -28.54 -14.99 -4.43
CA PRO A 632 -27.24 -15.39 -4.98
C PRO A 632 -26.44 -14.27 -5.63
N SER A 633 -27.10 -13.33 -6.32
CA SER A 633 -26.40 -12.29 -7.10
C SER A 633 -26.39 -10.92 -6.44
N GLY A 634 -27.11 -10.73 -5.33
CA GLY A 634 -27.30 -9.43 -4.67
C GLY A 634 -28.12 -8.42 -5.48
N LYS A 635 -28.69 -8.80 -6.63
CA LYS A 635 -29.44 -7.89 -7.50
C LYS A 635 -30.71 -7.43 -6.79
N VAL A 636 -30.88 -6.11 -6.69
CA VAL A 636 -32.05 -5.48 -6.06
C VAL A 636 -32.98 -4.89 -7.13
N VAL A 637 -34.27 -5.17 -7.03
CA VAL A 637 -35.33 -4.53 -7.82
C VAL A 637 -36.41 -4.00 -6.87
N ASN A 638 -36.75 -2.72 -6.98
CA ASN A 638 -37.83 -2.09 -6.23
C ASN A 638 -39.06 -1.99 -7.13
N PHE A 639 -40.14 -2.69 -6.79
CA PHE A 639 -41.41 -2.64 -7.50
C PHE A 639 -42.34 -1.60 -6.88
N ASN A 640 -42.96 -0.78 -7.73
CA ASN A 640 -43.94 0.24 -7.39
C ASN A 640 -45.07 0.21 -8.44
N LEU A 641 -46.02 -0.70 -8.27
CA LEU A 641 -47.09 -0.95 -9.24
C LEU A 641 -48.41 -0.36 -8.75
N LYS A 642 -49.22 0.14 -9.69
CA LYS A 642 -50.57 0.69 -9.43
C LYS A 642 -51.62 0.03 -10.33
N TRP A 643 -52.79 -0.19 -9.75
CA TRP A 643 -53.97 -0.74 -10.42
C TRP A 643 -55.11 0.28 -10.39
N ASN A 644 -55.78 0.49 -11.52
CA ASN A 644 -57.01 1.27 -11.61
C ASN A 644 -58.18 0.36 -12.05
N GLY A 645 -59.41 0.75 -11.76
CA GLY A 645 -60.60 0.02 -12.20
C GLY A 645 -61.14 0.49 -13.54
N LYS A 646 -61.63 -0.47 -14.35
CA LYS A 646 -62.47 -0.20 -15.53
C LYS A 646 -63.60 -1.22 -15.62
N GLN A 647 -64.72 -0.82 -16.22
CA GLN A 647 -65.86 -1.70 -16.46
C GLN A 647 -65.55 -2.69 -17.58
N THR A 648 -66.14 -3.88 -17.52
CA THR A 648 -66.03 -4.83 -18.65
C THR A 648 -67.03 -4.54 -19.74
N ALA A 649 -66.72 -4.99 -20.95
CA ALA A 649 -67.63 -4.88 -22.09
C ALA A 649 -68.94 -5.63 -21.82
N ASP A 650 -68.87 -6.87 -21.29
CA ASP A 650 -70.03 -7.73 -20.99
C ASP A 650 -70.80 -7.28 -19.73
N GLY A 651 -70.19 -6.39 -18.94
CA GLY A 651 -70.81 -5.78 -17.78
C GLY A 651 -71.17 -4.31 -17.98
N ALA A 652 -71.06 -3.77 -19.21
CA ALA A 652 -71.28 -2.36 -19.49
C ALA A 652 -72.73 -1.96 -19.18
N ASP A 653 -72.91 -0.84 -18.48
CA ASP A 653 -74.23 -0.33 -18.09
C ASP A 653 -75.11 -0.07 -19.34
N ALA A 654 -76.36 -0.53 -19.34
CA ALA A 654 -77.22 -0.49 -20.53
C ALA A 654 -77.57 0.93 -20.98
N ILE A 655 -77.46 1.93 -20.08
CA ILE A 655 -77.63 3.35 -20.45
C ILE A 655 -76.30 4.04 -20.79
N ALA A 656 -75.17 3.38 -20.58
CA ALA A 656 -73.82 3.85 -20.95
C ALA A 656 -72.94 2.74 -21.56
N PRO A 657 -73.38 2.01 -22.60
CA PRO A 657 -72.75 0.77 -23.06
C PRO A 657 -71.34 0.95 -23.64
N THR A 658 -70.91 2.18 -23.91
CA THR A 658 -69.59 2.49 -24.46
C THR A 658 -68.64 3.17 -23.46
N ASP A 659 -69.10 3.58 -22.28
CA ASP A 659 -68.23 4.24 -21.28
C ASP A 659 -67.66 3.22 -20.29
N LEU A 660 -66.70 2.42 -20.76
CA LEU A 660 -66.05 1.40 -19.92
C LEU A 660 -65.06 1.98 -18.90
N SER A 661 -64.81 3.30 -18.93
CA SER A 661 -63.87 3.94 -18.02
C SER A 661 -64.41 4.11 -16.59
N LYS A 662 -65.72 3.96 -16.42
CA LYS A 662 -66.42 4.08 -15.13
C LYS A 662 -67.16 2.79 -14.87
N ILE A 663 -67.05 2.25 -13.66
CA ILE A 663 -67.84 1.08 -13.27
C ILE A 663 -69.20 1.61 -12.82
N THR A 664 -70.27 1.31 -13.56
CA THR A 664 -71.62 1.81 -13.27
C THR A 664 -72.68 0.73 -13.33
N PHE A 665 -73.77 0.91 -12.59
CA PHE A 665 -74.92 0.02 -12.64
C PHE A 665 -76.20 0.80 -12.39
N THR A 666 -77.18 0.68 -13.28
CA THR A 666 -78.39 1.48 -13.26
C THR A 666 -79.63 0.65 -12.89
N LEU A 667 -80.38 1.10 -11.90
CA LEU A 667 -81.64 0.46 -11.51
C LEU A 667 -82.79 1.46 -11.42
N LYS A 668 -84.02 0.93 -11.55
CA LYS A 668 -85.28 1.67 -11.36
C LYS A 668 -86.29 0.81 -10.63
N TYR A 669 -87.31 1.45 -10.06
CA TYR A 669 -88.47 0.72 -9.53
C TYR A 669 -89.73 0.90 -10.39
N ALA A 670 -90.50 -0.19 -10.52
CA ALA A 670 -91.77 -0.23 -11.23
C ALA A 670 -92.97 -0.03 -10.27
N PRO A 671 -94.16 0.35 -10.76
CA PRO A 671 -95.38 0.43 -9.95
C PRO A 671 -95.77 -0.93 -9.36
N GLU A 672 -96.28 -0.97 -8.13
CA GLU A 672 -96.85 -2.21 -7.54
C GLU A 672 -98.08 -2.66 -8.36
N THR A 673 -98.06 -3.88 -8.92
CA THR A 673 -99.23 -4.48 -9.55
C THR A 673 -100.04 -5.25 -8.50
N THR A 674 -101.23 -4.76 -8.12
CA THR A 674 -102.20 -5.56 -7.36
C THR A 674 -102.76 -6.71 -8.22
N PRO A 675 -102.90 -7.94 -7.72
CA PRO A 675 -103.40 -9.07 -8.49
C PRO A 675 -104.91 -8.92 -8.76
N VAL A 676 -105.32 -8.94 -10.03
CA VAL A 676 -106.74 -8.88 -10.43
C VAL A 676 -107.32 -10.30 -10.52
N THR A 677 -108.40 -10.55 -9.78
CA THR A 677 -109.20 -11.78 -9.81
C THR A 677 -110.03 -11.84 -11.10
N PRO A 678 -110.08 -12.97 -11.84
CA PRO A 678 -110.82 -13.04 -13.11
C PRO A 678 -112.33 -13.23 -12.90
N VAL A 679 -113.15 -12.34 -13.48
CA VAL A 679 -114.60 -12.52 -13.61
C VAL A 679 -114.93 -13.15 -14.98
N LYS A 680 -115.86 -14.11 -14.92
CA LYS A 680 -116.37 -15.01 -15.98
C LYS A 680 -117.10 -14.27 -17.13
N PRO A 681 -117.10 -14.79 -18.38
CA PRO A 681 -117.40 -14.01 -19.58
C PRO A 681 -118.89 -13.98 -19.98
N ASN A 682 -119.28 -12.92 -20.71
CA ASN A 682 -120.50 -12.89 -21.52
C ASN A 682 -120.20 -12.55 -22.99
N LYS A 683 -120.97 -13.19 -23.87
CA LYS A 683 -120.82 -13.41 -25.33
C LYS A 683 -121.28 -12.19 -26.19
N PRO A 684 -121.22 -12.21 -27.55
CA PRO A 684 -120.50 -11.20 -28.36
C PRO A 684 -121.41 -10.31 -29.23
N ALA A 685 -120.90 -9.16 -29.67
CA ALA A 685 -121.45 -8.39 -30.79
C ALA A 685 -120.57 -8.55 -32.04
N LYS A 686 -121.22 -8.63 -33.21
CA LYS A 686 -120.69 -9.13 -34.49
C LYS A 686 -119.81 -8.12 -35.26
N LEU A 687 -118.97 -8.74 -36.10
CA LEU A 687 -118.05 -8.29 -37.15
C LEU A 687 -118.38 -7.02 -37.95
N SER A 688 -117.32 -6.27 -38.28
CA SER A 688 -116.78 -6.00 -39.63
C SER A 688 -115.53 -5.11 -39.45
N LYS A 689 -114.38 -5.20 -40.13
CA LYS A 689 -113.91 -5.85 -41.36
C LYS A 689 -112.38 -5.88 -41.27
N VAL A 690 -111.73 -6.94 -41.76
CA VAL A 690 -110.26 -7.13 -41.80
C VAL A 690 -109.66 -6.43 -43.02
N VAL A 691 -108.48 -5.80 -42.89
CA VAL A 691 -107.37 -5.92 -43.85
C VAL A 691 -106.02 -5.89 -43.11
N LYS A 692 -105.13 -6.81 -43.51
CA LYS A 692 -103.78 -7.13 -43.02
C LYS A 692 -102.71 -6.16 -43.49
N THR A 693 -101.62 -6.04 -42.70
CA THR A 693 -100.17 -6.17 -43.05
C THR A 693 -99.40 -5.96 -41.73
N GLY A 694 -98.31 -6.62 -41.36
CA GLY A 694 -97.37 -7.53 -42.01
C GLY A 694 -96.18 -7.64 -41.03
N ASP A 695 -95.64 -8.84 -40.88
CA ASP A 695 -94.62 -9.22 -39.91
C ASP A 695 -93.22 -9.22 -40.54
N THR A 696 -92.21 -8.97 -39.69
CA THR A 696 -90.83 -9.52 -39.72
C THR A 696 -89.76 -9.11 -40.76
N SER A 697 -88.58 -8.84 -40.16
CA SER A 697 -87.19 -9.24 -40.52
C SER A 697 -86.38 -8.46 -41.57
N ASP A 698 -85.43 -7.68 -41.02
CA ASP A 698 -83.97 -7.80 -41.11
C ASP A 698 -83.17 -7.67 -42.42
N VAL A 699 -82.12 -6.84 -42.29
CA VAL A 699 -80.75 -6.89 -42.86
C VAL A 699 -80.60 -6.92 -44.38
N LEU A 700 -80.07 -5.82 -44.94
CA LEU A 700 -78.92 -5.74 -45.88
C LEU A 700 -78.94 -4.39 -46.62
N LEU A 701 -77.95 -3.51 -46.37
CA LEU A 701 -77.51 -2.36 -47.21
C LEU A 701 -76.54 -1.51 -46.36
N TYR A 702 -75.31 -1.11 -46.69
CA TYR A 702 -74.52 -0.96 -47.92
C TYR A 702 -73.02 -1.07 -47.53
N MET A 703 -72.22 -1.89 -48.20
CA MET A 703 -71.21 -1.51 -49.21
C MET A 703 -70.18 -0.41 -48.86
N LEU A 704 -68.92 -0.85 -48.72
CA LEU A 704 -67.72 -0.42 -49.46
C LEU A 704 -67.41 1.09 -49.57
N ILE A 705 -66.27 1.53 -48.97
CA ILE A 705 -65.22 2.33 -49.64
C ILE A 705 -63.82 1.95 -49.09
N MET A 706 -62.98 1.45 -50.02
CA MET A 706 -61.52 1.61 -50.25
C MET A 706 -60.61 2.18 -49.13
N GLY A 707 -59.37 1.73 -48.88
CA GLY A 707 -58.38 1.05 -49.72
C GLY A 707 -57.08 1.89 -49.83
N GLY A 708 -55.91 1.32 -49.52
CA GLY A 708 -54.58 1.86 -49.88
C GLY A 708 -53.49 1.81 -48.79
N ALA A 709 -52.64 0.76 -48.78
CA ALA A 709 -51.19 0.76 -49.05
C ALA A 709 -50.30 1.11 -47.82
N VAL A 710 -49.23 0.37 -47.47
CA VAL A 710 -48.02 0.06 -48.27
C VAL A 710 -47.30 -1.23 -47.77
N ALA A 711 -46.76 -1.95 -48.75
CA ALA A 711 -45.81 -3.08 -48.76
C ALA A 711 -44.61 -2.98 -47.79
N GLY A 712 -44.11 -4.09 -47.22
CA GLY A 712 -43.11 -5.00 -47.83
C GLY A 712 -41.84 -5.01 -46.94
N VAL A 713 -40.95 -6.01 -46.85
CA VAL A 713 -40.58 -7.16 -47.67
C VAL A 713 -39.73 -8.14 -46.81
N ALA A 714 -39.95 -9.43 -47.04
CA ALA A 714 -39.05 -10.61 -47.00
C ALA A 714 -38.20 -11.03 -45.79
N GLY A 715 -38.26 -12.34 -45.55
CA GLY A 715 -37.21 -13.16 -44.93
C GLY A 715 -37.65 -14.64 -44.86
N ALA A 716 -37.44 -15.38 -45.94
CA ALA A 716 -37.80 -16.80 -46.09
C ALA A 716 -36.73 -17.77 -45.53
N ALA A 717 -37.13 -19.04 -45.48
CA ALA A 717 -36.35 -20.28 -45.22
C ALA A 717 -36.23 -20.70 -43.75
N GLY A 718 -36.39 -21.97 -43.36
CA GLY A 718 -36.60 -23.19 -44.14
C GLY A 718 -36.79 -24.39 -43.20
N LEU A 719 -37.28 -25.49 -43.78
CA LEU A 719 -37.40 -26.81 -43.16
C LEU A 719 -36.10 -27.28 -42.47
N LYS A 720 -36.21 -27.96 -41.31
CA LYS A 720 -35.99 -29.42 -41.16
C LYS A 720 -35.98 -29.90 -39.70
N ARG A 721 -36.82 -30.91 -39.46
CA ARG A 721 -36.60 -32.18 -38.72
C ARG A 721 -35.30 -32.39 -37.89
N ARG A 722 -35.57 -32.82 -36.64
CA ARG A 722 -35.11 -34.03 -35.89
C ARG A 722 -33.76 -34.07 -35.15
N GLU A 723 -33.91 -34.52 -33.90
CA GLU A 723 -33.13 -35.50 -33.11
C GLU A 723 -31.84 -35.09 -32.38
N GLU A 724 -31.92 -35.23 -31.05
CA GLU A 724 -31.01 -35.96 -30.15
C GLU A 724 -29.49 -35.83 -30.36
N ARG A 725 -28.84 -35.03 -29.51
CA ARG A 725 -28.05 -35.49 -28.36
C ARG A 725 -27.57 -34.32 -27.50
#